data_AF-A0A1F3Y519-F1
#
_entry.id   AF-A0A1F3Y519-F1
#
_cell.length_a   1.000
_cell.length_b   1.000
_cell.length_c   1.000
_cell.angle_alpha   90.00
_cell.angle_beta   90.00
_cell.angle_gamma   90.00
#
_symmetry.space_group_name_H-M   'P 1'
#
loop_
_entity.id
_entity.type
_entity.pdbx_description
1 polymer ?
#
loop_
_entity_poly.entity_id
_entity_poly.type
_entity_poly.pdbx_seq_one_letter_code
_entity_poly.pdbx_strand_id
1 'polypeptide(L)'
;MKYSFCILLCWILIGSQALGASAVRQDDLIIKNTLKVGGASAPNSKSALEVESTTKGFLPPRMTTTQRNAITSPPAGLSVFNTTTNKATHFDGASWREGSTIDGTETLSNKSLSAPQILDFADLTEQADVASNPGSGKRRMYVKTDGKAYLRNSSGAETALGSGTGPSGPSKNFVVNPSAASDTTTWGGVNVSFDRDVTVGNKINGVASFALTSATHTAMFISDAMTLDDDTTGNCEAQILYKGDASKWKFALWNAAELQSVALTNETGWRMASFNYPCTTGLTLRVISTAASPANINVGGFYWGKATNIGSVAQAEYIGSIKFSGSGNACVWSAGISTSFANFTQDAACDTTVDGNAAVLGSKRPGMTMTNLKPGRYVAYFTGFFGSTATGKQAYLRLFDGTTQWGGVISAMSSAGTNYAPSTAVWETTYNAPQASVSIDIQGMIDSGGGIQLGGGAVDDVLSVYRFPTTAEQAVSVDTTAQSWSGYHDNTCSWARTNTALGDPAADATCAFAQRTNTNFGTVASAISGSDKLPGITFSPTQVGKYDVKVVFLAQGPGNTNTAFQLTDGTTVVAQTQYFFDTANQLKSITLSGQYVASPTAPVTLKLQTSATANTVTIGGGSNTTAIAEWSIVAINQGFPAPLLVGGVVNSSSGVSRPEAMTLTPNGAAGSCTYTQHGDWISSVSGSAVGDCTVTIKAGVFSAAPKCIVTSNNSFTTPDRFHFSTSVFSKTSTSFRIQSSVLDDTSGTVSGDGSPVDILCFGPR
;
A
#
# COMPACT_ATOMS: atom_id res chain seq x y z
N MET A 1 35.58 92.21 -13.91
CA MET A 1 35.37 91.02 -14.77
C MET A 1 35.19 89.79 -13.87
N LYS A 2 34.07 89.05 -14.04
CA LYS A 2 33.75 87.63 -13.69
C LYS A 2 33.92 87.07 -12.24
N TYR A 3 32.77 86.96 -11.54
CA TYR A 3 32.16 85.96 -10.61
C TYR A 3 32.95 84.95 -9.69
N SER A 4 32.65 85.07 -8.36
CA SER A 4 32.10 84.10 -7.36
C SER A 4 32.92 83.05 -6.55
N PHE A 5 32.51 82.91 -5.25
CA PHE A 5 32.49 81.77 -4.29
C PHE A 5 33.38 81.68 -3.00
N CYS A 6 32.67 81.71 -1.84
CA CYS A 6 32.73 81.00 -0.54
C CYS A 6 33.92 80.95 0.47
N ILE A 7 33.62 81.49 1.68
CA ILE A 7 33.58 80.91 3.07
C ILE A 7 34.77 80.12 3.63
N LEU A 8 35.38 80.62 4.73
CA LEU A 8 35.84 79.79 5.88
C LEU A 8 36.25 80.58 7.14
N LEU A 9 35.73 80.15 8.31
CA LEU A 9 36.31 80.07 9.69
C LEU A 9 36.93 81.35 10.35
N CYS A 10 36.98 81.55 11.68
CA CYS A 10 37.05 80.70 12.87
C CYS A 10 36.88 81.62 14.11
N TRP A 11 36.16 81.26 15.17
CA TRP A 11 36.52 81.69 16.54
C TRP A 11 36.17 80.60 17.58
N ILE A 12 37.19 80.29 18.39
CA ILE A 12 37.27 79.35 19.50
C ILE A 12 36.77 80.02 20.78
N LEU A 13 36.10 79.29 21.68
CA LEU A 13 36.00 79.66 23.10
C LEU A 13 36.26 78.44 24.00
N ILE A 14 37.27 78.56 24.85
CA ILE A 14 37.61 77.66 25.94
C ILE A 14 37.07 78.28 27.24
N GLY A 15 36.41 77.46 28.06
CA GLY A 15 36.75 77.40 29.49
C GLY A 15 35.83 78.09 30.50
N SER A 16 35.27 77.24 31.37
CA SER A 16 34.75 77.48 32.71
C SER A 16 33.37 78.13 32.84
N GLN A 17 32.45 77.46 33.54
CA GLN A 17 32.13 77.69 34.97
C GLN A 17 30.91 76.84 35.32
N ALA A 18 30.98 76.18 36.47
CA ALA A 18 29.86 75.51 37.09
C ALA A 18 28.78 76.53 37.50
N LEU A 19 27.53 76.26 37.13
CA LEU A 19 26.39 76.64 37.96
C LEU A 19 26.09 75.35 38.74
N GLY A 20 26.53 75.23 39.98
CA GLY A 20 26.20 76.16 41.05
C GLY A 20 24.91 75.63 41.67
N ALA A 21 25.03 75.05 42.86
CA ALA A 21 23.87 74.76 43.70
C ALA A 21 23.16 76.08 44.01
N SER A 22 22.23 76.50 43.17
CA SER A 22 21.11 77.32 43.60
C SER A 22 20.10 76.37 44.19
N ALA A 23 20.08 76.31 45.52
CA ALA A 23 18.88 75.94 46.24
C ALA A 23 17.77 76.92 45.84
N VAL A 24 17.05 76.61 44.78
CA VAL A 24 15.63 76.96 44.80
C VAL A 24 15.05 75.95 45.77
N ARG A 25 14.66 76.40 46.97
CA ARG A 25 13.49 75.78 47.61
C ARG A 25 12.32 76.10 46.70
N GLN A 26 12.23 75.34 45.61
CA GLN A 26 10.99 75.12 44.93
C GLN A 26 10.62 73.77 45.45
N ASP A 27 9.65 73.73 46.34
CA ASP A 27 9.02 72.49 46.74
C ASP A 27 8.44 71.72 45.52
N ASP A 28 8.46 72.30 44.31
CA ASP A 28 8.18 71.64 43.03
C ASP A 28 9.20 71.99 41.92
N LEU A 29 10.16 71.11 41.63
CA LEU A 29 10.85 71.10 40.33
C LEU A 29 9.90 70.52 39.27
N ILE A 30 9.23 71.38 38.51
CA ILE A 30 8.34 70.96 37.41
C ILE A 30 9.11 70.84 36.10
N ILE A 31 9.31 69.61 35.62
CA ILE A 31 9.90 69.34 34.31
C ILE A 31 8.79 69.20 33.27
N LYS A 32 8.73 70.15 32.31
CA LYS A 32 7.61 70.27 31.36
C LYS A 32 7.70 69.38 30.11
N ASN A 33 8.87 68.82 29.81
CA ASN A 33 9.09 68.01 28.59
C ASN A 33 9.61 66.60 28.95
N THR A 34 10.90 66.32 28.76
CA THR A 34 11.49 64.99 28.94
C THR A 34 12.63 65.06 29.96
N LEU A 35 12.59 64.22 30.99
CA LEU A 35 13.69 64.03 31.93
C LEU A 35 14.38 62.70 31.65
N LYS A 36 15.71 62.73 31.53
CA LYS A 36 16.53 61.51 31.56
C LYS A 36 17.42 61.52 32.80
N VAL A 37 17.42 60.40 33.54
CA VAL A 37 18.26 60.18 34.72
C VAL A 37 19.25 59.06 34.41
N GLY A 38 20.52 59.43 34.22
CA GLY A 38 21.60 58.51 33.79
C GLY A 38 21.72 58.41 32.26
N GLY A 39 22.92 58.08 31.76
CA GLY A 39 23.24 58.07 30.31
C GLY A 39 23.60 59.43 29.71
N ALA A 40 24.13 59.45 28.48
CA ALA A 40 24.57 60.66 27.76
C ALA A 40 23.85 60.88 26.41
N SER A 41 22.98 59.96 25.99
CA SER A 41 22.18 60.05 24.77
C SER A 41 20.88 60.82 25.01
N ALA A 42 20.29 61.37 23.95
CA ALA A 42 18.97 61.99 24.03
C ALA A 42 17.91 60.98 24.52
N PRO A 43 16.96 61.40 25.38
CA PRO A 43 15.86 60.53 25.80
C PRO A 43 15.01 60.10 24.60
N ASN A 44 14.38 58.93 24.74
CA ASN A 44 13.45 58.41 23.77
C ASN A 44 12.30 59.42 23.54
N SER A 45 11.95 59.68 22.28
CA SER A 45 10.90 60.64 21.91
C SER A 45 9.49 60.27 22.40
N LYS A 46 9.32 59.07 22.97
CA LYS A 46 8.07 58.58 23.56
C LYS A 46 8.09 58.52 25.09
N SER A 47 9.16 58.96 25.77
CA SER A 47 9.26 58.95 27.23
C SER A 47 9.32 60.36 27.80
N ALA A 48 8.40 60.68 28.71
CA ALA A 48 8.51 61.88 29.55
C ALA A 48 9.55 61.73 30.68
N LEU A 49 9.81 60.49 31.11
CA LEU A 49 10.86 60.11 32.05
C LEU A 49 11.58 58.85 31.56
N GLU A 50 12.91 58.91 31.43
CA GLU A 50 13.78 57.77 31.12
C GLU A 50 14.85 57.63 32.20
N VAL A 51 15.07 56.41 32.71
CA VAL A 51 16.15 56.11 33.66
C VAL A 51 17.10 55.12 33.01
N GLU A 52 18.30 55.56 32.64
CA GLU A 52 19.31 54.70 32.01
C GLU A 52 20.43 54.39 32.99
N SER A 53 20.58 53.12 33.36
CA SER A 53 21.71 52.64 34.15
C SER A 53 22.00 51.19 33.81
N THR A 54 23.29 50.85 33.70
CA THR A 54 23.76 49.47 33.50
C THR A 54 24.08 48.76 34.82
N THR A 55 24.11 49.48 35.94
CA THR A 55 24.53 48.94 37.26
C THR A 55 23.53 49.21 38.38
N LYS A 56 22.47 49.99 38.15
CA LYS A 56 21.45 50.34 39.14
C LYS A 56 20.05 50.09 38.57
N GLY A 57 19.09 49.76 39.43
CA GLY A 57 17.68 49.58 39.07
C GLY A 57 16.79 50.73 39.53
N PHE A 58 15.54 50.76 39.03
CA PHE A 58 14.51 51.66 39.55
C PHE A 58 13.76 50.99 40.70
N LEU A 59 13.78 51.64 41.86
CA LEU A 59 12.99 51.22 43.02
C LEU A 59 11.76 52.13 43.13
N PRO A 60 10.56 51.71 42.69
CA PRO A 60 9.36 52.53 42.79
C PRO A 60 8.96 52.76 44.25
N PRO A 61 8.04 53.70 44.55
CA PRO A 61 7.54 53.92 45.90
C PRO A 61 7.13 52.61 46.58
N ARG A 62 7.73 52.36 47.75
CA ARG A 62 7.52 51.13 48.52
C ARG A 62 6.59 51.41 49.69
N MET A 63 5.54 50.64 49.81
CA MET A 63 4.53 50.84 50.85
C MET A 63 3.84 49.52 51.21
N THR A 64 3.28 49.43 52.41
CA THR A 64 2.48 48.26 52.81
C THR A 64 1.13 48.25 52.11
N THR A 65 0.42 47.12 52.16
CA THR A 65 -0.95 47.02 51.60
C THR A 65 -1.89 48.06 52.21
N THR A 66 -1.76 48.32 53.52
CA THR A 66 -2.55 49.32 54.24
C THR A 66 -2.25 50.74 53.75
N GLN A 67 -0.97 51.09 53.59
CA GLN A 67 -0.55 52.40 53.09
C GLN A 67 -0.97 52.63 51.63
N ARG A 68 -0.87 51.59 50.79
CA ARG A 68 -1.36 51.62 49.40
C ARG A 68 -2.87 51.85 49.34
N ASN A 69 -3.64 51.14 50.16
CA ASN A 69 -5.10 51.27 50.20
C ASN A 69 -5.55 52.61 50.79
N ALA A 70 -4.69 53.31 51.54
CA ALA A 70 -4.95 54.66 52.05
C ALA A 70 -4.78 55.76 50.98
N ILE A 71 -4.27 55.44 49.78
CA ILE A 71 -4.23 56.38 48.66
C ILE A 71 -5.66 56.60 48.15
N THR A 72 -6.21 57.78 48.41
CA THR A 72 -7.53 58.18 47.92
C THR A 72 -7.50 58.52 46.43
N SER A 73 -8.42 57.96 45.64
CA SER A 73 -8.56 58.23 44.20
C SER A 73 -7.27 58.05 43.38
N PRO A 74 -6.61 56.87 43.43
CA PRO A 74 -5.41 56.64 42.64
C PRO A 74 -5.72 56.69 41.13
N PRO A 75 -4.88 57.34 40.30
CA PRO A 75 -5.07 57.34 38.86
C PRO A 75 -4.72 55.97 38.25
N ALA A 76 -5.37 55.63 37.13
CA ALA A 76 -5.01 54.45 36.35
C ALA A 76 -3.54 54.54 35.89
N GLY A 77 -2.80 53.45 36.04
CA GLY A 77 -1.37 53.34 35.75
C GLY A 77 -0.45 53.65 36.94
N LEU A 78 -0.96 54.14 38.08
CA LEU A 78 -0.13 54.38 39.27
C LEU A 78 0.53 53.07 39.72
N SER A 79 1.86 53.04 39.78
CA SER A 79 2.65 51.84 40.07
C SER A 79 3.48 51.99 41.35
N VAL A 80 3.44 50.98 42.21
CA VAL A 80 4.12 50.91 43.51
C VAL A 80 4.71 49.52 43.74
N PHE A 81 5.64 49.38 44.69
CA PHE A 81 6.02 48.06 45.20
C PHE A 81 5.38 47.83 46.56
N ASN A 82 4.50 46.82 46.65
CA ASN A 82 3.83 46.47 47.88
C ASN A 82 4.76 45.61 48.75
N THR A 83 5.22 46.16 49.86
CA THR A 83 6.16 45.48 50.76
C THR A 83 5.49 44.43 51.65
N THR A 84 4.16 44.40 51.71
CA THR A 84 3.43 43.33 52.40
C THR A 84 3.33 42.08 51.53
N THR A 85 3.06 42.25 50.23
CA THR A 85 2.92 41.12 49.28
C THR A 85 4.20 40.83 48.49
N ASN A 86 5.24 41.67 48.67
CA ASN A 86 6.53 41.62 47.97
C ASN A 86 6.40 41.61 46.44
N LYS A 87 5.43 42.38 45.92
CA LYS A 87 5.13 42.43 44.48
C LYS A 87 5.01 43.86 43.97
N ALA A 88 5.43 44.07 42.73
CA ALA A 88 5.03 45.26 41.99
C ALA A 88 3.50 45.27 41.87
N THR A 89 2.86 46.41 42.03
CA THR A 89 1.40 46.57 41.94
C THR A 89 1.10 47.85 41.17
N HIS A 90 0.13 47.83 40.26
CA HIS A 90 -0.38 49.03 39.61
C HIS A 90 -1.89 49.17 39.79
N PHE A 91 -2.43 50.38 39.72
CA PHE A 91 -3.88 50.61 39.74
C PHE A 91 -4.42 50.63 38.30
N ASP A 92 -5.45 49.85 37.99
CA ASP A 92 -6.00 49.76 36.62
C ASP A 92 -7.08 50.81 36.31
N GLY A 93 -7.39 51.69 37.28
CA GLY A 93 -8.48 52.66 37.21
C GLY A 93 -9.70 52.27 38.04
N ALA A 94 -9.81 51.02 38.46
CA ALA A 94 -10.88 50.53 39.34
C ALA A 94 -10.34 49.76 40.56
N SER A 95 -9.23 49.04 40.42
CA SER A 95 -8.66 48.16 41.43
C SER A 95 -7.14 48.07 41.35
N TRP A 96 -6.50 47.68 42.45
CA TRP A 96 -5.07 47.38 42.48
C TRP A 96 -4.80 46.01 41.88
N ARG A 97 -3.91 45.95 40.88
CA ARG A 97 -3.43 44.76 40.20
C ARG A 97 -2.00 44.49 40.58
N GLU A 98 -1.71 43.30 41.10
CA GLU A 98 -0.33 42.87 41.32
C GLU A 98 0.27 42.45 39.98
N GLY A 99 1.52 42.85 39.74
CA GLY A 99 2.34 42.32 38.66
C GLY A 99 2.50 40.82 38.88
N SER A 100 1.89 40.04 38.00
CA SER A 100 2.08 38.60 37.97
C SER A 100 3.48 38.35 37.44
N THR A 101 4.36 37.74 38.25
CA THR A 101 5.50 37.02 37.70
C THR A 101 4.93 35.91 36.82
N ILE A 102 4.99 36.08 35.49
CA ILE A 102 4.77 34.97 34.56
C ILE A 102 6.10 34.21 34.52
N ASP A 103 6.33 33.42 35.57
CA ASP A 103 7.30 32.32 35.57
C ASP A 103 6.52 31.08 35.98
N GLY A 104 5.93 30.39 34.98
CA GLY A 104 5.36 29.06 35.09
C GLY A 104 3.88 28.96 35.51
N THR A 105 3.07 28.41 34.59
CA THR A 105 1.70 27.89 34.76
C THR A 105 0.57 28.91 34.97
N GLU A 106 -0.12 29.28 33.88
CA GLU A 106 -1.44 29.93 33.99
C GLU A 106 -2.52 28.92 34.37
N THR A 107 -3.36 29.28 35.35
CA THR A 107 -4.65 28.58 35.53
C THR A 107 -5.66 29.24 34.61
N LEU A 108 -5.95 28.61 33.45
CA LEU A 108 -7.05 29.01 32.57
C LEU A 108 -8.40 28.76 33.27
N SER A 109 -8.85 29.71 34.09
CA SER A 109 -10.19 29.66 34.69
C SER A 109 -11.18 30.35 33.76
N ASN A 110 -12.20 29.61 33.30
CA ASN A 110 -13.39 30.10 32.57
C ASN A 110 -13.22 30.63 31.12
N LYS A 111 -12.27 30.14 30.32
CA LYS A 111 -12.33 30.35 28.87
C LYS A 111 -13.03 29.16 28.19
N SER A 112 -14.24 29.38 27.66
CA SER A 112 -14.90 28.39 26.79
C SER A 112 -14.16 28.38 25.45
N LEU A 113 -13.51 27.28 25.11
CA LEU A 113 -12.81 27.12 23.84
C LEU A 113 -13.83 26.74 22.77
N SER A 114 -14.01 27.60 21.77
CA SER A 114 -14.98 27.40 20.68
C SER A 114 -14.52 26.41 19.60
N ALA A 115 -13.35 25.78 19.77
CA ALA A 115 -12.81 24.74 18.89
C ALA A 115 -11.92 23.77 19.68
N PRO A 116 -11.73 22.51 19.24
CA PRO A 116 -10.78 21.60 19.85
C PRO A 116 -9.37 22.19 19.79
N GLN A 117 -8.68 22.23 20.93
CA GLN A 117 -7.25 22.57 20.99
C GLN A 117 -6.51 21.32 21.47
N ILE A 118 -5.42 20.98 20.79
CA ILE A 118 -4.49 19.95 21.23
C ILE A 118 -3.65 20.58 22.35
N LEU A 119 -3.74 20.04 23.56
CA LEU A 119 -2.85 20.40 24.66
C LEU A 119 -1.62 19.50 24.56
N ASP A 120 -0.45 20.11 24.33
CA ASP A 120 0.81 19.38 24.34
C ASP A 120 1.22 19.11 25.80
N PHE A 121 1.28 17.82 26.17
CA PHE A 121 1.50 17.41 27.57
C PHE A 121 2.95 17.64 28.03
N ALA A 122 3.84 18.02 27.12
CA ALA A 122 5.25 18.33 27.43
C ALA A 122 5.42 19.56 28.34
N ASP A 123 4.45 20.49 28.36
CA ASP A 123 4.51 21.72 29.19
C ASP A 123 3.88 21.53 30.59
N LEU A 124 3.28 20.37 30.88
CA LEU A 124 2.76 20.06 32.21
C LEU A 124 3.93 19.60 33.10
N THR A 125 4.54 20.56 33.80
CA THR A 125 5.57 20.25 34.80
C THR A 125 5.01 19.27 35.85
N GLU A 126 5.82 18.26 36.14
CA GLU A 126 5.60 17.19 37.12
C GLU A 126 5.13 17.78 38.46
N GLN A 127 3.82 17.77 38.71
CA GLN A 127 3.30 18.25 39.99
C GLN A 127 3.47 17.15 41.02
N ALA A 128 4.61 17.12 41.69
CA ALA A 128 4.96 16.15 42.72
C ALA A 128 4.08 16.24 43.99
N ASP A 129 3.24 17.27 44.12
CA ASP A 129 2.33 17.44 45.26
C ASP A 129 0.90 17.01 44.93
N VAL A 130 0.41 16.02 45.69
CA VAL A 130 -0.95 15.49 45.64
C VAL A 130 -1.94 16.61 46.00
N ALA A 131 -2.47 17.28 44.98
CA ALA A 131 -3.39 18.39 45.16
C ALA A 131 -4.68 17.92 45.87
N SER A 132 -5.17 18.73 46.82
CA SER A 132 -6.37 18.48 47.65
C SER A 132 -7.59 18.02 46.84
N ASN A 133 -8.43 17.14 47.41
CA ASN A 133 -9.61 16.62 46.70
C ASN A 133 -10.49 17.77 46.16
N PRO A 134 -10.95 17.71 44.89
CA PRO A 134 -11.87 18.71 44.35
C PRO A 134 -13.23 18.67 45.07
N GLY A 135 -14.02 19.76 44.97
CA GLY A 135 -15.37 19.80 45.55
C GLY A 135 -16.33 18.75 44.97
N SER A 136 -17.40 18.42 45.70
CA SER A 136 -18.37 17.37 45.31
C SER A 136 -18.86 17.52 43.88
N GLY A 137 -18.87 16.42 43.13
CA GLY A 137 -19.27 16.37 41.72
C GLY A 137 -18.22 16.85 40.71
N LYS A 138 -17.05 17.33 41.16
CA LYS A 138 -15.97 17.77 40.29
C LYS A 138 -14.84 16.73 40.22
N ARG A 139 -14.13 16.71 39.10
CA ARG A 139 -12.91 15.92 38.88
C ARG A 139 -11.76 16.85 38.53
N ARG A 140 -10.58 16.58 39.07
CA ARG A 140 -9.35 17.31 38.76
C ARG A 140 -8.43 16.44 37.91
N MET A 141 -7.91 16.99 36.82
CA MET A 141 -6.91 16.35 35.96
C MET A 141 -5.50 16.82 36.34
N TYR A 142 -4.55 15.90 36.49
CA TYR A 142 -3.15 16.20 36.83
C TYR A 142 -2.24 15.06 36.36
N VAL A 143 -0.95 15.32 36.17
CA VAL A 143 0.05 14.33 35.72
C VAL A 143 0.90 13.90 36.91
N LYS A 144 1.16 12.60 37.06
CA LYS A 144 2.03 12.06 38.11
C LYS A 144 3.47 11.88 37.60
N THR A 145 4.38 11.55 38.51
CA THR A 145 5.79 11.25 38.23
C THR A 145 6.02 10.04 37.31
N ASP A 146 4.95 9.29 37.00
CA ASP A 146 4.96 8.20 36.01
C ASP A 146 4.73 8.70 34.56
N GLY A 147 4.61 10.02 34.36
CA GLY A 147 4.36 10.64 33.07
C GLY A 147 2.93 10.47 32.56
N LYS A 148 1.99 9.95 33.37
CA LYS A 148 0.58 9.72 32.99
C LYS A 148 -0.35 10.73 33.64
N ALA A 149 -1.43 11.07 32.93
CA ALA A 149 -2.49 11.93 33.44
C ALA A 149 -3.51 11.13 34.26
N TYR A 150 -4.07 11.72 35.31
CA TYR A 150 -5.05 11.13 36.21
C TYR A 150 -6.21 12.09 36.46
N LEU A 151 -7.41 11.53 36.61
CA LEU A 151 -8.57 12.21 37.20
C LEU A 151 -8.70 11.82 38.67
N ARG A 152 -8.70 12.80 39.57
CA ARG A 152 -9.05 12.61 40.98
C ARG A 152 -10.45 13.15 41.24
N ASN A 153 -11.29 12.37 41.90
CA ASN A 153 -12.63 12.79 42.30
C ASN A 153 -12.64 13.41 43.72
N SER A 154 -13.81 13.88 44.16
CA SER A 154 -13.97 14.53 45.47
C SER A 154 -13.78 13.60 46.68
N SER A 155 -13.87 12.28 46.51
CA SER A 155 -13.53 11.30 47.56
C SER A 155 -12.03 10.96 47.60
N GLY A 156 -11.24 11.54 46.70
CA GLY A 156 -9.80 11.30 46.59
C GLY A 156 -9.43 10.04 45.82
N ALA A 157 -10.40 9.37 45.19
CA ALA A 157 -10.13 8.27 44.28
C ALA A 157 -9.56 8.81 42.96
N GLU A 158 -8.47 8.20 42.53
CA GLU A 158 -7.73 8.57 41.33
C GLU A 158 -7.96 7.53 40.24
N THR A 159 -8.10 7.96 39.00
CA THR A 159 -8.25 7.09 37.82
C THR A 159 -7.31 7.63 36.76
N ALA A 160 -6.32 6.85 36.31
CA ALA A 160 -5.47 7.33 35.23
C ALA A 160 -6.28 7.45 33.94
N LEU A 161 -6.14 8.59 33.29
CA LEU A 161 -6.64 8.84 31.96
C LEU A 161 -5.82 8.00 31.00
N GLY A 162 -6.50 7.13 30.26
CA GLY A 162 -5.86 6.10 29.44
C GLY A 162 -5.48 4.82 30.19
N SER A 163 -5.83 4.66 31.47
CA SER A 163 -5.60 3.41 32.23
C SER A 163 -6.88 2.80 32.84
N GLY A 164 -8.05 3.18 32.36
CA GLY A 164 -9.32 2.56 32.76
C GLY A 164 -9.54 1.24 32.04
N THR A 165 -9.72 0.18 32.81
CA THR A 165 -10.31 -1.10 32.39
C THR A 165 -11.75 -0.88 31.88
N GLY A 166 -11.89 -0.74 30.57
CA GLY A 166 -13.11 -0.56 29.77
C GLY A 166 -12.70 -0.32 28.31
N PRO A 167 -13.40 -0.86 27.31
CA PRO A 167 -12.78 -1.54 26.17
C PRO A 167 -12.11 -0.57 25.19
N SER A 168 -10.78 -0.53 25.22
CA SER A 168 -9.95 0.02 24.15
C SER A 168 -8.58 -0.66 24.17
N GLY A 169 -8.23 -1.61 23.31
CA GLY A 169 -9.01 -2.38 22.35
C GLY A 169 -8.16 -3.59 21.95
N PRO A 170 -8.59 -4.84 22.18
CA PRO A 170 -8.22 -5.88 21.24
C PRO A 170 -8.93 -5.56 19.93
N SER A 171 -8.34 -5.88 18.80
CA SER A 171 -9.02 -5.79 17.51
C SER A 171 -10.42 -6.38 17.65
N LYS A 172 -11.48 -5.55 17.55
CA LYS A 172 -12.89 -5.93 17.73
C LYS A 172 -13.40 -7.00 16.73
N ASN A 173 -12.49 -7.48 15.89
CA ASN A 173 -12.69 -8.42 14.81
C ASN A 173 -12.39 -9.88 15.21
N PHE A 174 -11.81 -10.12 16.39
CA PHE A 174 -11.52 -11.46 16.91
C PHE A 174 -12.44 -11.82 18.07
N VAL A 175 -13.30 -12.83 17.89
CA VAL A 175 -14.02 -13.46 18.99
C VAL A 175 -13.34 -14.78 19.31
N VAL A 176 -12.49 -14.75 20.34
CA VAL A 176 -11.89 -15.96 20.94
C VAL A 176 -12.72 -16.32 22.17
N ASN A 177 -13.04 -17.61 22.34
CA ASN A 177 -13.81 -18.12 23.47
C ASN A 177 -12.92 -18.87 24.48
N PRO A 178 -12.18 -18.16 25.37
CA PRO A 178 -11.27 -18.81 26.30
C PRO A 178 -11.96 -19.55 27.47
N SER A 179 -13.30 -19.47 27.63
CA SER A 179 -13.99 -20.02 28.83
C SER A 179 -15.31 -20.77 28.58
N ALA A 180 -15.72 -20.96 27.33
CA ALA A 180 -16.97 -21.63 26.91
C ALA A 180 -18.28 -21.00 27.45
N ALA A 181 -18.27 -19.89 28.18
CA ALA A 181 -19.51 -19.39 28.79
C ALA A 181 -19.53 -17.92 29.27
N SER A 182 -18.50 -17.08 29.09
CA SER A 182 -18.54 -15.76 29.76
C SER A 182 -19.44 -14.70 29.11
N ASP A 183 -20.09 -14.96 27.96
CA ASP A 183 -21.08 -14.01 27.41
C ASP A 183 -22.11 -14.64 26.47
N THR A 184 -23.05 -15.43 27.02
CA THR A 184 -24.16 -16.03 26.26
C THR A 184 -25.23 -15.01 25.81
N THR A 185 -25.02 -13.71 26.05
CA THR A 185 -26.01 -12.67 25.74
C THR A 185 -25.88 -12.08 24.33
N THR A 186 -24.77 -12.36 23.63
CA THR A 186 -24.47 -11.86 22.26
C THR A 186 -24.71 -12.88 21.15
N TRP A 187 -25.22 -14.09 21.48
CA TRP A 187 -25.37 -15.19 20.52
C TRP A 187 -26.76 -15.83 20.60
N GLY A 188 -27.41 -15.94 19.45
CA GLY A 188 -28.74 -16.54 19.30
C GLY A 188 -28.69 -17.87 18.54
N GLY A 189 -29.71 -18.72 18.76
CA GLY A 189 -29.88 -19.98 18.04
C GLY A 189 -31.31 -20.12 17.52
N VAL A 190 -31.46 -20.57 16.27
CA VAL A 190 -32.75 -20.98 15.70
C VAL A 190 -32.64 -22.47 15.36
N ASN A 191 -33.42 -23.30 16.05
CA ASN A 191 -33.42 -24.77 15.89
C ASN A 191 -32.04 -25.47 16.09
N VAL A 192 -31.13 -24.85 16.84
CA VAL A 192 -29.80 -25.39 17.21
C VAL A 192 -29.69 -25.46 18.73
N SER A 193 -29.08 -26.51 19.27
CA SER A 193 -28.65 -26.54 20.68
C SER A 193 -27.16 -26.28 20.83
N PHE A 194 -26.79 -25.69 21.96
CA PHE A 194 -25.41 -25.46 22.37
C PHE A 194 -25.07 -26.38 23.52
N ASP A 195 -24.25 -27.40 23.25
CA ASP A 195 -23.71 -28.24 24.31
C ASP A 195 -22.22 -27.99 24.47
N ARG A 196 -21.78 -27.93 25.74
CA ARG A 196 -20.36 -28.00 26.06
C ARG A 196 -19.87 -29.39 25.68
N ASP A 197 -18.90 -29.49 24.78
CA ASP A 197 -18.28 -30.78 24.47
C ASP A 197 -17.40 -31.21 25.67
N VAL A 198 -17.98 -32.03 26.55
CA VAL A 198 -17.34 -32.58 27.75
C VAL A 198 -16.91 -34.04 27.58
N THR A 199 -17.06 -34.62 26.38
CA THR A 199 -17.25 -36.07 26.24
C THR A 199 -16.01 -36.84 25.77
N VAL A 200 -14.80 -36.28 25.82
CA VAL A 200 -13.59 -37.10 25.63
C VAL A 200 -12.58 -36.77 26.70
N GLY A 201 -12.19 -37.79 27.47
CA GLY A 201 -11.32 -37.73 28.65
C GLY A 201 -9.87 -37.35 28.37
N ASN A 202 -9.66 -36.19 27.74
CA ASN A 202 -8.40 -35.46 27.75
C ASN A 202 -8.62 -34.16 28.54
N LYS A 203 -8.74 -34.31 29.86
CA LYS A 203 -8.59 -33.18 30.79
C LYS A 203 -7.10 -32.84 30.80
N ILE A 204 -6.71 -31.85 29.99
CA ILE A 204 -5.63 -30.86 30.16
C ILE A 204 -5.51 -30.11 28.81
N ASN A 205 -5.47 -28.78 28.84
CA ASN A 205 -5.30 -27.82 27.72
C ASN A 205 -6.51 -27.44 26.84
N GLY A 206 -7.41 -26.63 27.43
CA GLY A 206 -7.51 -25.23 26.99
C GLY A 206 -8.22 -24.86 25.67
N VAL A 207 -9.08 -25.69 25.08
CA VAL A 207 -9.97 -25.20 24.00
C VAL A 207 -11.42 -25.36 24.40
N ALA A 208 -12.05 -24.25 24.75
CA ALA A 208 -13.47 -24.15 25.03
C ALA A 208 -14.25 -24.05 23.70
N SER A 209 -14.68 -25.18 23.14
CA SER A 209 -15.56 -25.23 21.97
C SER A 209 -17.02 -25.38 22.35
N PHE A 210 -17.93 -24.94 21.48
CA PHE A 210 -19.34 -25.29 21.57
C PHE A 210 -19.68 -26.32 20.47
N ALA A 211 -20.41 -27.36 20.87
CA ALA A 211 -20.96 -28.32 19.94
C ALA A 211 -22.29 -27.75 19.40
N LEU A 212 -22.37 -27.61 18.08
CA LEU A 212 -23.61 -27.30 17.38
C LEU A 212 -24.30 -28.60 17.01
N THR A 213 -25.50 -28.80 17.53
CA THR A 213 -26.37 -29.92 17.14
C THR A 213 -27.65 -29.39 16.51
N SER A 214 -28.15 -30.09 15.49
CA SER A 214 -29.37 -29.71 14.78
C SER A 214 -30.19 -30.95 14.42
N ALA A 215 -31.51 -30.83 14.57
CA ALA A 215 -32.48 -31.84 14.12
C ALA A 215 -33.20 -31.44 12.82
N THR A 216 -33.02 -30.21 12.31
CA THR A 216 -33.81 -29.67 11.19
C THR A 216 -32.92 -29.05 10.11
N HIS A 217 -33.39 -29.13 8.86
CA HIS A 217 -32.84 -28.31 7.78
C HIS A 217 -33.26 -26.85 8.05
N THR A 218 -32.32 -25.90 8.03
CA THR A 218 -32.43 -24.48 8.46
C THR A 218 -32.03 -24.13 9.88
N ALA A 219 -31.43 -25.05 10.63
CA ALA A 219 -30.87 -24.71 11.94
C ALA A 219 -29.69 -23.74 11.78
N MET A 220 -29.71 -22.61 12.51
CA MET A 220 -28.70 -21.56 12.39
C MET A 220 -28.16 -21.08 13.73
N PHE A 221 -26.84 -20.87 13.78
CA PHE A 221 -26.16 -20.08 14.78
C PHE A 221 -26.08 -18.61 14.32
N ILE A 222 -26.40 -17.65 15.18
CA ILE A 222 -26.48 -16.22 14.84
C ILE A 222 -25.61 -15.41 15.82
N SER A 223 -24.72 -14.57 15.29
CA SER A 223 -24.13 -13.46 16.05
C SER A 223 -25.21 -12.39 16.25
N ASP A 224 -25.79 -12.26 17.44
CA ASP A 224 -26.76 -11.20 17.70
C ASP A 224 -26.00 -9.88 17.99
N ALA A 225 -26.22 -8.90 17.13
CA ALA A 225 -25.87 -7.48 17.33
C ALA A 225 -24.39 -7.16 17.65
N MET A 226 -23.44 -7.69 16.88
CA MET A 226 -22.08 -7.15 16.86
C MET A 226 -21.88 -6.22 15.66
N THR A 227 -21.72 -4.93 15.93
CA THR A 227 -21.42 -3.91 14.92
C THR A 227 -19.96 -4.03 14.50
N LEU A 228 -19.67 -4.09 13.19
CA LEU A 228 -18.30 -3.92 12.68
C LEU A 228 -17.79 -2.53 13.13
N ASP A 229 -16.71 -2.51 13.91
CA ASP A 229 -16.08 -1.26 14.31
C ASP A 229 -14.99 -0.89 13.28
N ASP A 230 -15.18 0.28 12.68
CA ASP A 230 -14.15 1.22 12.23
C ASP A 230 -13.25 0.90 11.03
N ASP A 231 -13.66 0.03 10.10
CA ASP A 231 -13.15 0.17 8.73
C ASP A 231 -14.14 -0.29 7.64
N THR A 232 -14.94 0.65 7.16
CA THR A 232 -15.93 0.45 6.09
C THR A 232 -15.32 0.53 4.70
N THR A 233 -13.99 0.57 4.58
CA THR A 233 -13.31 0.76 3.29
C THR A 233 -12.49 -0.45 2.90
N GLY A 234 -12.59 -0.84 1.62
CA GLY A 234 -11.85 -1.96 1.05
C GLY A 234 -12.51 -3.33 1.25
N ASN A 235 -11.67 -4.35 1.39
CA ASN A 235 -12.09 -5.76 1.45
C ASN A 235 -11.92 -6.31 2.86
N CYS A 236 -12.92 -7.07 3.30
CA CYS A 236 -13.02 -7.71 4.60
C CYS A 236 -13.02 -9.25 4.44
N GLU A 237 -12.68 -9.96 5.50
CA GLU A 237 -12.67 -11.43 5.57
C GLU A 237 -13.48 -11.89 6.77
N ALA A 238 -14.25 -12.96 6.60
CA ALA A 238 -14.90 -13.69 7.68
C ALA A 238 -14.24 -15.07 7.79
N GLN A 239 -13.87 -15.48 9.01
CA GLN A 239 -13.26 -16.78 9.29
C GLN A 239 -14.01 -17.51 10.41
N ILE A 240 -14.01 -18.84 10.32
CA ILE A 240 -14.50 -19.76 11.34
C ILE A 240 -13.45 -20.83 11.60
N LEU A 241 -13.17 -21.10 12.87
CA LEU A 241 -12.36 -22.23 13.31
C LEU A 241 -13.28 -23.38 13.76
N TYR A 242 -13.21 -24.54 13.11
CA TYR A 242 -14.13 -25.65 13.36
C TYR A 242 -13.44 -27.02 13.27
N LYS A 243 -14.09 -28.06 13.82
CA LYS A 243 -13.73 -29.48 13.66
C LYS A 243 -14.99 -30.36 13.70
N GLY A 244 -14.91 -31.57 13.15
CA GLY A 244 -16.02 -32.54 13.14
C GLY A 244 -16.56 -32.84 11.73
N ASP A 245 -17.69 -33.54 11.66
CA ASP A 245 -18.35 -33.89 10.39
C ASP A 245 -19.22 -32.71 9.90
N ALA A 246 -18.55 -31.76 9.24
CA ALA A 246 -19.15 -30.51 8.81
C ALA A 246 -19.70 -30.52 7.37
N SER A 247 -19.73 -31.68 6.71
CA SER A 247 -20.18 -31.85 5.31
C SER A 247 -21.59 -31.32 5.01
N LYS A 248 -22.43 -31.21 6.05
CA LYS A 248 -23.80 -30.68 6.00
C LYS A 248 -23.94 -29.31 6.67
N TRP A 249 -22.85 -28.56 6.81
CA TRP A 249 -22.82 -27.24 7.39
C TRP A 249 -22.17 -26.24 6.42
N LYS A 250 -22.61 -25.00 6.49
CA LYS A 250 -21.96 -23.87 5.80
C LYS A 250 -21.80 -22.69 6.74
N PHE A 251 -20.78 -21.89 6.48
CA PHE A 251 -20.54 -20.62 7.16
C PHE A 251 -20.86 -19.48 6.20
N ALA A 252 -21.66 -18.52 6.63
CA ALA A 252 -22.29 -17.54 5.76
C ALA A 252 -22.32 -16.12 6.36
N LEU A 253 -22.30 -15.13 5.46
CA LEU A 253 -22.55 -13.72 5.72
C LEU A 253 -23.98 -13.37 5.35
N TRP A 254 -24.65 -12.59 6.20
CA TRP A 254 -26.08 -12.35 6.06
C TRP A 254 -26.48 -10.89 6.33
N ASN A 255 -27.37 -10.36 5.50
CA ASN A 255 -28.12 -9.12 5.72
C ASN A 255 -29.50 -9.25 5.07
N ALA A 256 -30.53 -9.54 5.87
CA ALA A 256 -31.88 -9.96 5.44
C ALA A 256 -31.93 -11.24 4.56
N ALA A 257 -30.97 -11.44 3.65
CA ALA A 257 -30.71 -12.63 2.85
C ALA A 257 -29.23 -13.06 2.94
N GLU A 258 -28.92 -14.25 2.43
CA GLU A 258 -27.55 -14.76 2.28
C GLU A 258 -26.78 -13.92 1.26
N LEU A 259 -25.65 -13.35 1.68
CA LEU A 259 -24.80 -12.57 0.78
C LEU A 259 -23.65 -13.41 0.23
N GLN A 260 -23.06 -14.25 1.07
CA GLN A 260 -21.93 -15.10 0.71
C GLN A 260 -21.81 -16.26 1.69
N SER A 261 -21.28 -17.39 1.25
CA SER A 261 -21.03 -18.53 2.13
C SER A 261 -19.88 -19.42 1.65
N VAL A 262 -19.38 -20.24 2.56
CA VAL A 262 -18.43 -21.33 2.30
C VAL A 262 -18.99 -22.62 2.89
N ALA A 263 -18.99 -23.69 2.09
CA ALA A 263 -19.34 -25.03 2.57
C ALA A 263 -18.20 -25.54 3.48
N LEU A 264 -18.57 -26.10 4.63
CA LEU A 264 -17.62 -26.74 5.53
C LEU A 264 -17.41 -28.20 5.09
N THR A 265 -16.26 -28.78 5.41
CA THR A 265 -15.95 -30.18 5.09
C THR A 265 -15.59 -30.96 6.34
N ASN A 266 -15.50 -32.28 6.24
CA ASN A 266 -15.22 -33.10 7.40
C ASN A 266 -13.76 -32.98 7.82
N GLU A 267 -13.55 -32.66 9.10
CA GLU A 267 -12.21 -32.41 9.64
C GLU A 267 -12.01 -33.16 10.95
N THR A 268 -10.94 -33.96 11.00
CA THR A 268 -10.52 -34.67 12.22
C THR A 268 -9.76 -33.76 13.18
N GLY A 269 -9.19 -32.66 12.68
CA GLY A 269 -8.49 -31.61 13.44
C GLY A 269 -9.19 -30.25 13.34
N TRP A 270 -8.66 -29.26 14.06
CA TRP A 270 -9.13 -27.87 13.92
C TRP A 270 -8.71 -27.29 12.57
N ARG A 271 -9.69 -26.80 11.80
CA ARG A 271 -9.47 -26.16 10.51
C ARG A 271 -10.14 -24.80 10.47
N MET A 272 -9.50 -23.86 9.76
CA MET A 272 -10.12 -22.59 9.39
C MET A 272 -10.81 -22.68 8.03
N ALA A 273 -12.03 -22.19 7.95
CA ALA A 273 -12.68 -21.82 6.70
C ALA A 273 -12.90 -20.31 6.67
N SER A 274 -12.72 -19.68 5.51
CA SER A 274 -12.92 -18.25 5.35
C SER A 274 -13.42 -17.86 3.97
N PHE A 275 -13.93 -16.63 3.87
CA PHE A 275 -14.30 -16.00 2.60
C PHE A 275 -14.15 -14.47 2.70
N ASN A 276 -13.91 -13.83 1.55
CA ASN A 276 -13.75 -12.39 1.45
C ASN A 276 -15.00 -11.70 0.95
N TYR A 277 -15.32 -10.56 1.56
CA TYR A 277 -16.49 -9.75 1.23
C TYR A 277 -16.13 -8.25 1.24
N PRO A 278 -16.83 -7.39 0.48
CA PRO A 278 -16.65 -5.95 0.57
C PRO A 278 -17.00 -5.45 1.98
N CYS A 279 -16.14 -4.64 2.59
CA CYS A 279 -16.40 -4.11 3.93
C CYS A 279 -17.68 -3.26 3.95
N THR A 280 -18.68 -3.68 4.72
CA THR A 280 -19.97 -2.98 4.85
C THR A 280 -20.53 -3.15 6.27
N THR A 281 -21.43 -2.26 6.68
CA THR A 281 -22.08 -2.30 8.01
C THR A 281 -23.40 -3.08 7.97
N GLY A 282 -23.90 -3.48 9.15
CA GLY A 282 -25.20 -4.18 9.25
C GLY A 282 -25.18 -5.65 8.84
N LEU A 283 -24.00 -6.28 8.84
CA LEU A 283 -23.80 -7.68 8.50
C LEU A 283 -23.83 -8.57 9.74
N THR A 284 -24.28 -9.82 9.58
CA THR A 284 -24.22 -10.87 10.62
C THR A 284 -23.56 -12.12 10.08
N LEU A 285 -22.87 -12.87 10.95
CA LEU A 285 -22.33 -14.18 10.62
C LEU A 285 -23.29 -15.28 11.03
N ARG A 286 -23.37 -16.32 10.19
CA ARG A 286 -24.22 -17.48 10.43
C ARG A 286 -23.50 -18.79 10.13
N VAL A 287 -23.77 -19.80 10.95
CA VAL A 287 -23.44 -21.20 10.63
C VAL A 287 -24.76 -21.93 10.42
N ILE A 288 -24.96 -22.51 9.24
CA ILE A 288 -26.26 -22.98 8.74
C ILE A 288 -26.16 -24.46 8.35
N SER A 289 -27.08 -25.29 8.82
CA SER A 289 -27.23 -26.67 8.33
C SER A 289 -27.78 -26.70 6.90
N THR A 290 -27.12 -27.42 6.00
CA THR A 290 -27.51 -27.57 4.57
C THR A 290 -28.31 -28.85 4.28
N ALA A 291 -28.51 -29.70 5.28
CA ALA A 291 -29.43 -30.84 5.23
C ALA A 291 -30.08 -31.08 6.61
N ALA A 292 -31.15 -31.87 6.65
CA ALA A 292 -31.74 -32.31 7.92
C ALA A 292 -30.78 -33.27 8.65
N SER A 293 -30.82 -33.22 9.99
CA SER A 293 -29.99 -34.03 10.89
C SER A 293 -28.50 -34.04 10.51
N PRO A 294 -27.85 -32.86 10.43
CA PRO A 294 -26.41 -32.81 10.21
C PRO A 294 -25.68 -33.40 11.42
N ALA A 295 -24.50 -33.97 11.19
CA ALA A 295 -23.65 -34.42 12.29
C ALA A 295 -23.15 -33.21 13.11
N ASN A 296 -22.82 -33.47 14.38
CA ASN A 296 -22.40 -32.40 15.29
C ASN A 296 -21.04 -31.83 14.86
N ILE A 297 -20.91 -30.51 14.93
CA ILE A 297 -19.63 -29.83 14.70
C ILE A 297 -19.22 -29.05 15.95
N ASN A 298 -17.92 -28.96 16.15
CA ASN A 298 -17.32 -28.14 17.21
C ASN A 298 -16.77 -26.86 16.59
N VAL A 299 -17.10 -25.72 17.19
CA VAL A 299 -16.61 -24.42 16.75
C VAL A 299 -15.77 -23.78 17.85
N GLY A 300 -14.59 -23.28 17.49
CA GLY A 300 -13.56 -22.78 18.40
C GLY A 300 -13.42 -21.26 18.39
N GLY A 301 -13.87 -20.58 17.33
CA GLY A 301 -13.81 -19.13 17.25
C GLY A 301 -14.24 -18.57 15.89
N PHE A 302 -14.41 -17.25 15.85
CA PHE A 302 -14.74 -16.50 14.64
C PHE A 302 -13.86 -15.27 14.50
N TYR A 303 -13.60 -14.90 13.26
CA TYR A 303 -13.03 -13.62 12.88
C TYR A 303 -13.93 -12.94 11.87
N TRP A 304 -14.12 -11.63 11.97
CA TRP A 304 -14.63 -10.84 10.85
C TRP A 304 -14.13 -9.42 10.92
N GLY A 305 -13.64 -8.89 9.81
CA GLY A 305 -13.02 -7.58 9.79
C GLY A 305 -12.20 -7.39 8.52
N LYS A 306 -11.26 -6.43 8.53
CA LYS A 306 -10.33 -6.22 7.41
C LYS A 306 -9.69 -7.54 6.97
N ALA A 307 -9.66 -7.77 5.65
CA ALA A 307 -9.25 -9.07 5.16
C ALA A 307 -7.79 -9.36 5.49
N THR A 308 -7.53 -10.47 6.18
CA THR A 308 -6.19 -10.91 6.58
C THR A 308 -5.54 -11.79 5.53
N ASN A 309 -6.35 -12.35 4.63
CA ASN A 309 -5.96 -13.21 3.52
C ASN A 309 -5.75 -12.45 2.19
N ILE A 310 -5.80 -11.11 2.15
CA ILE A 310 -5.36 -10.32 0.97
C ILE A 310 -3.82 -10.29 0.88
N GLY A 311 -3.21 -11.40 1.32
CA GLY A 311 -1.87 -11.82 1.00
C GLY A 311 -1.83 -12.92 -0.05
N SER A 312 -2.95 -13.56 -0.44
CA SER A 312 -2.95 -14.45 -1.62
C SER A 312 -3.19 -13.65 -2.91
N VAL A 313 -2.41 -12.59 -3.08
CA VAL A 313 -2.12 -12.06 -4.41
C VAL A 313 -1.03 -12.96 -4.97
N ALA A 314 -1.10 -13.32 -6.25
CA ALA A 314 -0.05 -14.05 -6.98
C ALA A 314 1.32 -13.30 -7.07
N GLN A 315 1.57 -12.35 -6.16
CA GLN A 315 2.72 -11.44 -6.09
C GLN A 315 3.46 -11.50 -4.75
N ALA A 316 2.97 -12.25 -3.76
CA ALA A 316 3.72 -12.48 -2.53
C ALA A 316 4.85 -13.50 -2.81
N GLU A 317 6.10 -13.06 -2.74
CA GLU A 317 7.27 -13.93 -2.79
C GLU A 317 7.43 -14.58 -1.41
N TYR A 318 7.26 -15.90 -1.30
CA TYR A 318 7.56 -16.63 -0.08
C TYR A 318 9.06 -16.55 0.20
N ILE A 319 9.43 -15.98 1.35
CA ILE A 319 10.84 -15.79 1.73
C ILE A 319 11.33 -17.00 2.49
N GLY A 320 10.58 -17.44 3.49
CA GLY A 320 10.93 -18.60 4.29
C GLY A 320 10.05 -18.74 5.51
N SER A 321 10.14 -19.89 6.16
CA SER A 321 9.50 -20.13 7.43
C SER A 321 10.40 -20.96 8.33
N ILE A 322 10.17 -20.81 9.63
CA ILE A 322 10.74 -21.67 10.63
C ILE A 322 9.60 -22.23 11.46
N LYS A 323 9.66 -23.53 11.67
CA LYS A 323 8.79 -24.28 12.56
C LYS A 323 9.62 -24.71 13.76
N PHE A 324 9.10 -24.43 14.94
CA PHE A 324 9.64 -24.89 16.19
C PHE A 324 8.71 -25.97 16.76
N SER A 325 9.29 -27.12 17.06
CA SER A 325 8.60 -28.29 17.58
C SER A 325 9.39 -28.85 18.76
N GLY A 326 8.75 -29.62 19.64
CA GLY A 326 9.46 -30.35 20.69
C GLY A 326 8.81 -31.70 20.96
N SER A 327 9.61 -32.70 21.32
CA SER A 327 9.08 -33.98 21.80
C SER A 327 8.36 -33.75 23.14
N GLY A 328 7.05 -34.02 23.20
CA GLY A 328 6.29 -33.98 24.46
C GLY A 328 6.14 -32.60 25.10
N ASN A 329 5.92 -31.54 24.31
CA ASN A 329 5.78 -30.13 24.76
C ASN A 329 7.06 -29.52 25.38
N ALA A 330 8.24 -30.01 25.01
CA ALA A 330 9.51 -29.54 25.58
C ALA A 330 10.04 -28.21 25.01
N CYS A 331 9.58 -27.77 23.83
CA CYS A 331 9.99 -26.49 23.26
C CYS A 331 9.16 -25.36 23.89
N VAL A 332 9.72 -24.70 24.90
CA VAL A 332 9.06 -23.64 25.66
C VAL A 332 10.06 -22.56 25.99
N TRP A 333 9.86 -21.38 25.44
CA TRP A 333 10.64 -20.21 25.82
C TRP A 333 9.93 -19.44 26.93
N SER A 334 10.63 -19.23 28.03
CA SER A 334 10.19 -18.36 29.12
C SER A 334 11.04 -17.11 29.20
N ALA A 335 10.43 -15.94 29.39
CA ALA A 335 11.15 -14.72 29.76
C ALA A 335 10.71 -14.23 31.14
N GLY A 336 11.66 -13.66 31.89
CA GLY A 336 11.46 -13.18 33.25
C GLY A 336 10.57 -11.94 33.36
N ILE A 337 10.37 -11.48 34.60
CA ILE A 337 9.52 -10.34 34.97
C ILE A 337 10.10 -9.03 34.45
N SER A 338 9.84 -8.69 33.18
CA SER A 338 10.24 -7.42 32.58
C SER A 338 9.02 -6.66 32.06
N THR A 339 8.88 -5.41 32.50
CA THR A 339 7.90 -4.45 31.97
C THR A 339 8.37 -3.80 30.66
N SER A 340 9.55 -4.18 30.17
CA SER A 340 10.09 -3.82 28.85
C SER A 340 10.31 -5.08 28.00
N PHE A 341 10.17 -4.92 26.67
CA PHE A 341 10.40 -6.00 25.72
C PHE A 341 11.83 -6.53 25.81
N ALA A 342 11.94 -7.84 25.98
CA ALA A 342 13.21 -8.55 26.02
C ALA A 342 13.18 -9.79 25.12
N ASN A 343 14.35 -10.20 24.64
CA ASN A 343 14.51 -11.48 23.97
C ASN A 343 14.24 -12.62 24.95
N PHE A 344 13.59 -13.68 24.48
CA PHE A 344 13.52 -14.92 25.23
C PHE A 344 14.91 -15.55 25.39
N THR A 345 15.10 -16.30 26.47
CA THR A 345 16.29 -17.15 26.63
C THR A 345 16.27 -18.28 25.62
N GLN A 346 17.45 -18.73 25.19
CA GLN A 346 17.58 -19.88 24.28
C GLN A 346 16.99 -21.15 24.91
N ASP A 347 16.35 -21.99 24.10
CA ASP A 347 15.92 -23.34 24.48
C ASP A 347 16.52 -24.37 23.51
N ALA A 348 17.46 -25.17 24.02
CA ALA A 348 18.15 -26.16 23.23
C ALA A 348 17.25 -27.36 22.84
N ALA A 349 16.15 -27.58 23.57
CA ALA A 349 15.21 -28.68 23.38
C ALA A 349 14.24 -28.45 22.20
N CYS A 350 14.22 -27.25 21.63
CA CYS A 350 13.43 -26.96 20.44
C CYS A 350 14.03 -27.62 19.19
N ASP A 351 13.30 -28.52 18.56
CA ASP A 351 13.57 -28.98 17.20
C ASP A 351 13.12 -27.90 16.21
N THR A 352 13.94 -27.63 15.21
CA THR A 352 13.69 -26.57 14.22
C THR A 352 13.66 -27.15 12.82
N THR A 353 12.58 -26.89 12.10
CA THR A 353 12.50 -27.14 10.66
C THR A 353 12.46 -25.79 9.95
N VAL A 354 13.41 -25.53 9.07
CA VAL A 354 13.47 -24.31 8.26
C VAL A 354 13.08 -24.62 6.81
N ASP A 355 12.41 -23.67 6.17
CA ASP A 355 12.10 -23.70 4.75
C ASP A 355 12.37 -22.32 4.12
N GLY A 356 12.64 -22.33 2.81
CA GLY A 356 13.08 -21.16 2.07
C GLY A 356 14.43 -20.59 2.55
N ASN A 357 14.49 -19.27 2.67
CA ASN A 357 15.65 -18.46 3.06
C ASN A 357 15.73 -18.22 4.57
N ALA A 358 14.93 -18.94 5.37
CA ALA A 358 14.98 -18.85 6.82
C ALA A 358 16.14 -19.70 7.37
N ALA A 359 16.83 -19.18 8.37
CA ALA A 359 17.85 -19.86 9.14
C ALA A 359 17.55 -19.73 10.63
N VAL A 360 18.01 -20.70 11.42
CA VAL A 360 17.82 -20.72 12.87
C VAL A 360 18.55 -19.53 13.50
N LEU A 361 17.84 -18.78 14.35
CA LEU A 361 18.39 -17.61 15.01
C LEU A 361 19.18 -18.00 16.27
N GLY A 362 20.49 -17.75 16.24
CA GLY A 362 21.41 -18.03 17.35
C GLY A 362 21.30 -19.49 17.82
N SER A 363 21.28 -19.71 19.14
CA SER A 363 21.11 -21.03 19.76
C SER A 363 19.62 -21.46 19.87
N LYS A 364 18.82 -21.31 18.81
CA LYS A 364 17.37 -21.62 18.78
C LYS A 364 16.51 -20.68 19.64
N ARG A 365 16.74 -19.37 19.53
CA ARG A 365 15.80 -18.36 20.05
C ARG A 365 14.56 -18.28 19.15
N PRO A 366 13.39 -17.87 19.69
CA PRO A 366 12.18 -17.78 18.89
C PRO A 366 12.30 -16.62 17.89
N GLY A 367 12.47 -16.96 16.62
CA GLY A 367 12.82 -16.02 15.56
C GLY A 367 13.51 -16.69 14.38
N MET A 368 13.98 -15.91 13.41
CA MET A 368 14.75 -16.44 12.28
C MET A 368 15.76 -15.42 11.77
N THR A 369 16.80 -15.90 11.11
CA THR A 369 17.68 -15.08 10.27
C THR A 369 17.32 -15.30 8.81
N MET A 370 17.29 -14.24 8.01
CA MET A 370 17.07 -14.29 6.56
C MET A 370 18.16 -13.50 5.85
N THR A 371 18.64 -13.97 4.71
CA THR A 371 19.75 -13.33 3.98
C THR A 371 19.31 -12.77 2.64
N ASN A 372 20.06 -11.84 2.05
CA ASN A 372 19.81 -11.34 0.69
C ASN A 372 18.36 -10.85 0.46
N LEU A 373 17.77 -10.17 1.44
CA LEU A 373 16.42 -9.62 1.32
C LEU A 373 16.43 -8.45 0.34
N LYS A 374 15.57 -8.50 -0.67
CA LYS A 374 15.38 -7.42 -1.65
C LYS A 374 14.59 -6.26 -1.03
N PRO A 375 14.65 -5.03 -1.58
CA PRO A 375 13.73 -3.96 -1.19
C PRO A 375 12.27 -4.43 -1.32
N GLY A 376 11.36 -4.00 -0.47
CA GLY A 376 9.98 -4.49 -0.49
C GLY A 376 9.29 -4.36 0.85
N ARG A 377 7.97 -4.57 0.84
CA ARG A 377 7.18 -4.70 2.06
C ARG A 377 7.18 -6.17 2.49
N TYR A 378 7.59 -6.44 3.73
CA TYR A 378 7.64 -7.78 4.30
C TYR A 378 6.50 -7.97 5.29
N VAL A 379 5.86 -9.13 5.24
CA VAL A 379 4.80 -9.53 6.16
C VAL A 379 5.20 -10.85 6.81
N ALA A 380 5.30 -10.83 8.14
CA ALA A 380 5.54 -12.01 8.95
C ALA A 380 4.20 -12.50 9.54
N TYR A 381 3.95 -13.80 9.39
CA TYR A 381 2.79 -14.50 9.92
C TYR A 381 3.25 -15.52 10.96
N PHE A 382 2.74 -15.39 12.18
CA PHE A 382 3.01 -16.30 13.29
C PHE A 382 1.76 -17.06 13.68
N THR A 383 1.91 -18.36 13.92
CA THR A 383 0.91 -19.22 14.55
C THR A 383 1.57 -19.99 15.68
N GLY A 384 1.02 -19.92 16.89
CA GLY A 384 1.61 -20.61 18.03
C GLY A 384 0.87 -20.34 19.33
N PHE A 385 1.51 -20.67 20.44
CA PHE A 385 0.93 -20.50 21.78
C PHE A 385 1.77 -19.53 22.60
N PHE A 386 1.14 -18.52 23.21
CA PHE A 386 1.81 -17.70 24.22
C PHE A 386 0.86 -17.25 25.31
N GLY A 387 1.42 -16.87 26.46
CA GLY A 387 0.62 -16.39 27.58
C GLY A 387 1.46 -16.01 28.79
N SER A 388 0.75 -15.49 29.80
CA SER A 388 1.33 -15.21 31.11
C SER A 388 1.36 -16.47 31.98
N THR A 389 2.46 -16.66 32.70
CA THR A 389 2.60 -17.68 33.76
C THR A 389 1.84 -17.31 35.05
N ALA A 390 1.53 -16.03 35.23
CA ALA A 390 0.86 -15.50 36.41
C ALA A 390 -0.62 -15.19 36.13
N THR A 391 -1.48 -15.63 37.03
CA THR A 391 -2.94 -15.41 36.96
C THR A 391 -3.28 -13.92 36.92
N GLY A 392 -4.12 -13.52 35.97
CA GLY A 392 -4.64 -12.15 35.88
C GLY A 392 -3.64 -11.12 35.34
N LYS A 393 -2.56 -11.58 34.71
CA LYS A 393 -1.52 -10.73 34.10
C LYS A 393 -1.54 -10.81 32.58
N GLN A 394 -1.22 -9.69 31.93
CA GLN A 394 -1.20 -9.57 30.48
C GLN A 394 0.24 -9.69 29.95
N ALA A 395 0.44 -10.65 29.06
CA ALA A 395 1.66 -10.87 28.31
C ALA A 395 1.55 -10.24 26.92
N TYR A 396 2.67 -9.75 26.40
CA TYR A 396 2.74 -9.10 25.10
C TYR A 396 3.90 -9.65 24.27
N LEU A 397 3.70 -9.79 22.95
CA LEU A 397 4.75 -10.12 21.99
C LEU A 397 4.89 -9.05 20.92
N ARG A 398 6.13 -8.87 20.46
CA ARG A 398 6.45 -8.13 19.24
C ARG A 398 7.49 -8.87 18.41
N LEU A 399 7.59 -8.52 17.14
CA LEU A 399 8.68 -8.95 16.28
C LEU A 399 9.67 -7.79 16.08
N PHE A 400 10.96 -8.05 16.30
CA PHE A 400 12.00 -7.03 16.30
C PHE A 400 13.24 -7.51 15.56
N ASP A 401 13.78 -6.68 14.65
CA ASP A 401 14.92 -7.04 13.82
C ASP A 401 16.29 -6.55 14.34
N GLY A 402 16.33 -6.02 15.57
CA GLY A 402 17.51 -5.38 16.14
C GLY A 402 17.53 -3.86 15.96
N THR A 403 16.80 -3.33 14.97
CA THR A 403 16.71 -1.90 14.68
C THR A 403 15.29 -1.36 14.76
N THR A 404 14.34 -2.13 14.23
CA THR A 404 12.98 -1.70 13.96
C THR A 404 12.00 -2.77 14.47
N GLN A 405 10.93 -2.31 15.12
CA GLN A 405 9.81 -3.17 15.44
C GLN A 405 8.95 -3.36 14.19
N TRP A 406 8.69 -4.61 13.83
CA TRP A 406 7.78 -4.93 12.73
C TRP A 406 6.35 -4.85 13.25
N GLY A 407 5.54 -3.99 12.66
CA GLY A 407 4.14 -3.79 13.01
C GLY A 407 3.87 -3.50 14.51
N GLY A 408 2.69 -3.92 14.97
CA GLY A 408 2.21 -3.70 16.33
C GLY A 408 2.56 -4.80 17.32
N VAL A 409 2.02 -4.68 18.53
CA VAL A 409 2.18 -5.65 19.62
C VAL A 409 0.92 -6.51 19.72
N ILE A 410 1.07 -7.81 19.96
CA ILE A 410 -0.04 -8.71 20.28
C ILE A 410 -0.05 -9.02 21.78
N SER A 411 -1.21 -9.33 22.36
CA SER A 411 -1.34 -9.59 23.80
C SER A 411 -2.20 -10.80 24.12
N ALA A 412 -1.87 -11.50 25.21
CA ALA A 412 -2.62 -12.62 25.74
C ALA A 412 -2.66 -12.56 27.28
N MET A 413 -3.77 -12.97 27.88
CA MET A 413 -3.95 -13.02 29.33
C MET A 413 -4.25 -14.45 29.78
N SER A 414 -3.75 -14.88 30.94
CA SER A 414 -4.10 -16.17 31.54
C SER A 414 -5.07 -15.99 32.72
N SER A 415 -6.17 -16.73 32.68
CA SER A 415 -7.25 -16.67 33.69
C SER A 415 -6.99 -17.53 34.94
N ALA A 416 -6.05 -18.47 34.86
CA ALA A 416 -5.53 -19.29 35.96
C ALA A 416 -4.16 -19.83 35.49
N GLY A 417 -3.14 -19.81 36.34
CA GLY A 417 -1.75 -20.15 35.98
C GLY A 417 -1.61 -21.30 34.98
N THR A 418 -0.74 -21.10 33.97
CA THR A 418 -0.44 -22.01 32.83
C THR A 418 -1.54 -22.19 31.77
N ASN A 419 -2.36 -21.17 31.49
CA ASN A 419 -3.22 -21.15 30.31
C ASN A 419 -2.53 -20.46 29.12
N TYR A 420 -2.17 -21.25 28.10
CA TYR A 420 -1.62 -20.76 26.84
C TYR A 420 -2.75 -20.52 25.82
N ALA A 421 -2.80 -19.35 25.20
CA ALA A 421 -3.82 -19.05 24.19
C ALA A 421 -3.27 -19.35 22.79
N PRO A 422 -4.00 -20.08 21.93
CA PRO A 422 -3.66 -20.15 20.52
C PRO A 422 -3.69 -18.74 19.96
N SER A 423 -2.60 -18.37 19.31
CA SER A 423 -2.33 -16.99 18.94
C SER A 423 -1.85 -16.95 17.50
N THR A 424 -2.44 -16.04 16.74
CA THR A 424 -1.99 -15.69 15.40
C THR A 424 -1.55 -14.24 15.39
N ALA A 425 -0.38 -13.97 14.83
CA ALA A 425 0.14 -12.61 14.72
C ALA A 425 0.51 -12.29 13.27
N VAL A 426 0.26 -11.05 12.88
CA VAL A 426 0.72 -10.51 11.61
C VAL A 426 1.52 -9.26 11.90
N TRP A 427 2.77 -9.24 11.45
CA TRP A 427 3.66 -8.09 11.57
C TRP A 427 4.16 -7.68 10.20
N GLU A 428 4.36 -6.38 9.99
CA GLU A 428 4.84 -5.86 8.72
C GLU A 428 6.01 -4.89 8.89
N THR A 429 6.89 -4.86 7.91
CA THR A 429 7.95 -3.86 7.78
C THR A 429 8.18 -3.53 6.31
N THR A 430 8.92 -2.46 6.03
CA THR A 430 9.33 -2.14 4.65
C THR A 430 10.82 -1.85 4.61
N TYR A 431 11.54 -2.57 3.75
CA TYR A 431 12.94 -2.29 3.44
C TYR A 431 13.03 -1.52 2.12
N ASN A 432 13.55 -0.29 2.17
CA ASN A 432 13.73 0.54 0.97
C ASN A 432 15.04 0.23 0.22
N ALA A 433 15.92 -0.59 0.81
CA ALA A 433 17.19 -1.01 0.23
C ALA A 433 17.41 -2.51 0.49
N PRO A 434 18.23 -3.20 -0.32
CA PRO A 434 18.54 -4.60 -0.08
C PRO A 434 19.19 -4.79 1.29
N GLN A 435 18.80 -5.83 2.02
CA GLN A 435 19.41 -6.22 3.30
C GLN A 435 20.25 -7.48 3.09
N ALA A 436 21.54 -7.42 3.45
CA ALA A 436 22.43 -8.57 3.32
C ALA A 436 22.03 -9.71 4.28
N SER A 437 21.64 -9.37 5.50
CA SER A 437 21.14 -10.30 6.52
C SER A 437 20.27 -9.56 7.52
N VAL A 438 19.12 -10.14 7.87
CA VAL A 438 18.18 -9.62 8.88
C VAL A 438 17.88 -10.74 9.86
N SER A 439 18.02 -10.46 11.15
CA SER A 439 17.66 -11.39 12.21
C SER A 439 16.46 -10.85 12.96
N ILE A 440 15.33 -11.55 12.87
CA ILE A 440 14.09 -11.19 13.55
C ILE A 440 13.91 -12.06 14.80
N ASP A 441 13.93 -11.45 15.98
CA ASP A 441 13.63 -12.08 17.27
C ASP A 441 12.17 -11.76 17.65
N ILE A 442 11.44 -12.76 18.15
CA ILE A 442 10.19 -12.55 18.87
C ILE A 442 10.57 -12.14 20.29
N GLN A 443 10.09 -10.98 20.73
CA GLN A 443 10.34 -10.43 22.07
C GLN A 443 9.08 -10.44 22.92
N GLY A 444 9.25 -10.70 24.21
CA GLY A 444 8.18 -10.75 25.19
C GLY A 444 8.27 -9.64 26.25
N MET A 445 7.12 -9.21 26.77
CA MET A 445 7.02 -8.43 28.02
C MET A 445 5.76 -8.80 28.80
N ILE A 446 5.70 -8.44 30.08
CA ILE A 446 4.54 -8.61 30.95
C ILE A 446 4.17 -7.29 31.61
N ASP A 447 2.88 -7.04 31.81
CA ASP A 447 2.37 -5.79 32.41
C ASP A 447 2.87 -5.56 33.85
N SER A 448 2.89 -6.58 34.71
CA SER A 448 3.29 -6.46 36.11
C SER A 448 3.44 -7.80 36.82
N GLY A 449 4.67 -8.22 37.15
CA GLY A 449 4.91 -9.40 38.00
C GLY A 449 4.56 -10.75 37.34
N GLY A 450 5.49 -11.71 37.35
CA GLY A 450 5.34 -13.02 36.69
C GLY A 450 6.16 -13.15 35.40
N GLY A 451 6.17 -14.33 34.80
CA GLY A 451 6.88 -14.59 33.53
C GLY A 451 5.94 -14.70 32.33
N ILE A 452 6.49 -14.53 31.14
CA ILE A 452 5.83 -14.83 29.86
C ILE A 452 6.37 -16.15 29.32
N GLN A 453 5.51 -16.94 28.69
CA GLN A 453 5.91 -18.14 27.96
C GLN A 453 5.40 -18.14 26.53
N LEU A 454 6.21 -18.70 25.63
CA LEU A 454 5.93 -18.98 24.23
C LEU A 454 6.20 -20.47 23.98
N GLY A 455 5.29 -21.15 23.29
CA GLY A 455 5.34 -22.59 23.02
C GLY A 455 4.66 -23.46 24.08
N GLY A 456 4.92 -24.77 24.03
CA GLY A 456 4.34 -25.76 24.96
C GLY A 456 2.89 -26.19 24.69
N GLY A 457 2.32 -25.76 23.56
CA GLY A 457 1.00 -26.17 23.07
C GLY A 457 1.02 -27.48 22.27
N ALA A 458 -0.16 -27.99 21.92
CA ALA A 458 -0.32 -29.22 21.12
C ALA A 458 -0.10 -29.03 19.61
N VAL A 459 0.29 -27.83 19.19
CA VAL A 459 0.65 -27.50 17.80
C VAL A 459 1.98 -26.77 17.81
N ASP A 460 2.70 -26.94 16.72
CA ASP A 460 4.02 -26.37 16.51
C ASP A 460 3.94 -24.85 16.30
N ASP A 461 4.90 -24.12 16.85
CA ASP A 461 5.01 -22.67 16.64
C ASP A 461 5.67 -22.42 15.28
N VAL A 462 4.98 -21.71 14.39
CA VAL A 462 5.44 -21.44 13.02
C VAL A 462 5.51 -19.94 12.79
N LEU A 463 6.65 -19.47 12.32
CA LEU A 463 6.84 -18.11 11.83
C LEU A 463 7.15 -18.18 10.33
N SER A 464 6.35 -17.51 9.50
CA SER A 464 6.50 -17.46 8.05
C SER A 464 6.65 -16.02 7.58
N VAL A 465 7.50 -15.76 6.59
CA VAL A 465 7.73 -14.42 6.05
C VAL A 465 7.49 -14.40 4.55
N TYR A 466 6.74 -13.38 4.10
CA TYR A 466 6.43 -13.12 2.70
C TYR A 466 6.89 -11.71 2.34
N ARG A 467 7.33 -11.52 1.08
CA ARG A 467 7.69 -10.21 0.52
C ARG A 467 6.70 -9.80 -0.54
N PHE A 468 6.35 -8.52 -0.51
CA PHE A 468 5.57 -7.83 -1.53
C PHE A 468 6.47 -6.77 -2.21
N PRO A 469 6.60 -6.81 -3.54
CA PRO A 469 7.39 -5.82 -4.27
C PRO A 469 6.82 -4.41 -4.12
N THR A 470 7.69 -3.41 -4.20
CA THR A 470 7.27 -2.00 -4.17
C THR A 470 6.59 -1.60 -5.48
N THR A 471 5.86 -0.49 -5.49
CA THR A 471 5.24 0.07 -6.73
C THR A 471 6.27 0.34 -7.83
N ALA A 472 7.54 0.57 -7.48
CA ALA A 472 8.63 0.76 -8.42
C ALA A 472 9.10 -0.54 -9.13
N GLU A 473 8.70 -1.71 -8.62
CA GLU A 473 9.10 -3.04 -9.14
C GLU A 473 7.96 -3.74 -9.92
N GLN A 474 6.80 -3.10 -10.07
CA GLN A 474 5.69 -3.61 -10.85
C GLN A 474 5.85 -3.19 -12.32
N ALA A 475 6.06 -4.14 -13.22
CA ALA A 475 6.01 -3.89 -14.66
C ALA A 475 4.67 -4.34 -15.25
N VAL A 476 4.09 -3.48 -16.08
CA VAL A 476 2.93 -3.83 -16.91
C VAL A 476 3.46 -4.19 -18.30
N SER A 477 3.22 -5.41 -18.77
CA SER A 477 3.56 -5.77 -20.14
C SER A 477 2.57 -5.14 -21.12
N VAL A 478 3.04 -4.54 -22.21
CA VAL A 478 2.20 -3.99 -23.29
C VAL A 478 1.39 -5.05 -24.05
N ASP A 479 1.65 -6.34 -23.84
CA ASP A 479 0.84 -7.46 -24.36
C ASP A 479 -0.55 -7.58 -23.70
N THR A 480 -0.84 -6.79 -22.66
CA THR A 480 -2.15 -6.74 -21.99
C THR A 480 -3.01 -5.52 -22.39
N THR A 481 -2.71 -4.89 -23.53
CA THR A 481 -3.63 -3.91 -24.15
C THR A 481 -4.88 -4.59 -24.70
N ALA A 482 -5.99 -3.86 -24.86
CA ALA A 482 -7.27 -4.40 -25.31
C ALA A 482 -7.09 -5.26 -26.56
N GLN A 483 -7.44 -6.55 -26.45
CA GLN A 483 -7.43 -7.46 -27.61
C GLN A 483 -8.25 -6.80 -28.71
N SER A 484 -7.61 -6.57 -29.85
CA SER A 484 -8.24 -5.85 -30.95
C SER A 484 -7.84 -6.44 -32.28
N TRP A 485 -8.80 -6.41 -33.19
CA TRP A 485 -8.59 -6.89 -34.54
C TRP A 485 -9.26 -5.92 -35.52
N SER A 486 -8.60 -5.71 -36.65
CA SER A 486 -9.18 -5.02 -37.79
C SER A 486 -8.82 -5.72 -39.09
N GLY A 487 -9.75 -5.67 -40.04
CA GLY A 487 -9.60 -6.26 -41.36
C GLY A 487 -10.69 -5.76 -42.29
N TYR A 488 -10.66 -6.24 -43.52
CA TYR A 488 -11.60 -5.78 -44.53
C TYR A 488 -11.88 -6.82 -45.60
N HIS A 489 -13.06 -6.70 -46.19
CA HIS A 489 -13.41 -7.27 -47.48
C HIS A 489 -13.07 -6.26 -48.57
N ASP A 490 -12.38 -6.69 -49.62
CA ASP A 490 -11.85 -5.79 -50.65
C ASP A 490 -12.86 -5.48 -51.77
N ASN A 491 -12.40 -4.78 -52.82
CA ASN A 491 -13.24 -4.39 -53.96
C ASN A 491 -13.67 -5.49 -54.91
N THR A 492 -13.22 -6.73 -54.70
CA THR A 492 -13.74 -7.88 -55.43
C THR A 492 -15.11 -8.33 -54.89
N CYS A 493 -15.49 -7.89 -53.69
CA CYS A 493 -16.71 -8.29 -53.02
C CYS A 493 -17.95 -7.52 -53.50
N SER A 494 -19.02 -8.23 -53.82
CA SER A 494 -20.31 -7.67 -54.23
C SER A 494 -21.47 -8.56 -53.77
N TRP A 495 -22.23 -8.11 -52.76
CA TRP A 495 -23.34 -8.85 -52.18
C TRP A 495 -24.68 -8.19 -52.45
N ALA A 496 -25.52 -8.83 -53.26
CA ALA A 496 -26.81 -8.29 -53.68
C ALA A 496 -28.00 -8.99 -53.02
N ARG A 497 -29.09 -8.24 -52.76
CA ARG A 497 -30.34 -8.79 -52.24
C ARG A 497 -31.57 -7.99 -52.69
N THR A 498 -32.66 -8.71 -52.99
CA THR A 498 -33.96 -8.15 -53.40
C THR A 498 -35.06 -8.75 -52.54
N ASN A 499 -35.29 -8.20 -51.34
CA ASN A 499 -36.31 -8.71 -50.42
C ASN A 499 -36.70 -7.65 -49.37
N THR A 500 -37.98 -7.58 -49.02
CA THR A 500 -38.54 -6.62 -48.05
C THR A 500 -38.30 -7.00 -46.59
N ALA A 501 -38.03 -8.27 -46.28
CA ALA A 501 -37.69 -8.74 -44.94
C ALA A 501 -36.17 -8.80 -44.75
N LEU A 502 -35.63 -8.44 -43.59
CA LEU A 502 -34.18 -8.54 -43.30
C LEU A 502 -33.66 -9.97 -43.49
N GLY A 503 -32.45 -10.09 -44.04
CA GLY A 503 -31.78 -11.37 -44.20
C GLY A 503 -30.45 -11.26 -44.94
N ASP A 504 -29.79 -12.39 -45.07
CA ASP A 504 -28.46 -12.47 -45.69
C ASP A 504 -28.56 -12.18 -47.21
N PRO A 505 -27.67 -11.35 -47.77
CA PRO A 505 -27.53 -11.20 -49.22
C PRO A 505 -26.90 -12.45 -49.83
N ALA A 506 -26.96 -12.56 -51.16
CA ALA A 506 -26.29 -13.65 -51.87
C ALA A 506 -24.79 -13.64 -51.55
N ALA A 507 -24.24 -14.80 -51.19
CA ALA A 507 -22.81 -14.95 -50.94
C ALA A 507 -22.00 -14.80 -52.24
N ASP A 508 -20.75 -14.38 -52.11
CA ASP A 508 -19.86 -14.08 -53.23
C ASP A 508 -18.59 -14.93 -53.14
N ALA A 509 -18.37 -15.76 -54.15
CA ALA A 509 -17.20 -16.63 -54.27
C ALA A 509 -15.90 -15.86 -54.59
N THR A 510 -16.01 -14.70 -55.24
CA THR A 510 -14.86 -13.91 -55.72
C THR A 510 -14.30 -12.97 -54.67
N CYS A 511 -15.11 -12.66 -53.66
CA CYS A 511 -14.78 -11.73 -52.60
C CYS A 511 -13.46 -12.10 -51.89
N ALA A 512 -12.54 -11.15 -51.70
CA ALA A 512 -11.34 -11.33 -50.89
C ALA A 512 -11.50 -10.77 -49.48
N PHE A 513 -10.74 -11.32 -48.53
CA PHE A 513 -10.76 -10.92 -47.13
C PHE A 513 -9.33 -10.84 -46.61
N ALA A 514 -8.98 -9.71 -46.01
CA ALA A 514 -7.63 -9.44 -45.52
C ALA A 514 -7.65 -8.88 -44.10
N GLN A 515 -6.68 -9.30 -43.30
CA GLN A 515 -6.42 -8.73 -41.99
C GLN A 515 -5.52 -7.49 -42.11
N ARG A 516 -5.80 -6.44 -41.33
CA ARG A 516 -4.94 -5.25 -41.19
C ARG A 516 -4.12 -5.34 -39.90
N THR A 517 -4.80 -5.33 -38.76
CA THR A 517 -4.15 -5.34 -37.45
C THR A 517 -4.73 -6.47 -36.62
N ASN A 518 -3.87 -7.18 -35.90
CA ASN A 518 -4.28 -8.20 -34.94
C ASN A 518 -3.40 -8.09 -33.71
N THR A 519 -3.98 -7.54 -32.66
CA THR A 519 -3.36 -7.35 -31.35
C THR A 519 -3.93 -8.41 -30.43
N ASN A 520 -3.35 -9.62 -30.48
CA ASN A 520 -3.70 -10.74 -29.60
C ASN A 520 -5.18 -11.17 -29.63
N PHE A 521 -5.91 -10.93 -30.72
CA PHE A 521 -7.35 -11.22 -30.83
C PHE A 521 -7.64 -12.65 -31.34
N GLY A 522 -6.61 -13.36 -31.82
CA GLY A 522 -6.74 -14.68 -32.42
C GLY A 522 -7.11 -14.63 -33.90
N THR A 523 -7.58 -15.75 -34.45
CA THR A 523 -7.91 -15.84 -35.88
C THR A 523 -9.32 -15.33 -36.16
N VAL A 524 -9.43 -14.40 -37.10
CA VAL A 524 -10.70 -13.94 -37.67
C VAL A 524 -10.74 -14.33 -39.14
N ALA A 525 -11.84 -14.92 -39.57
CA ALA A 525 -12.09 -15.33 -40.95
C ALA A 525 -13.32 -14.59 -41.51
N SER A 526 -13.50 -14.61 -42.82
CA SER A 526 -14.75 -14.17 -43.43
C SER A 526 -15.87 -15.16 -43.09
N ALA A 527 -17.07 -14.65 -42.83
CA ALA A 527 -18.28 -15.47 -42.75
C ALA A 527 -18.53 -16.18 -44.10
N ILE A 528 -18.98 -17.43 -44.04
CA ILE A 528 -19.20 -18.26 -45.24
C ILE A 528 -20.64 -18.80 -45.29
N SER A 529 -21.12 -19.03 -46.51
CA SER A 529 -22.31 -19.83 -46.83
C SER A 529 -21.93 -20.82 -47.91
N GLY A 530 -21.77 -22.10 -47.54
CA GLY A 530 -21.09 -23.07 -48.40
C GLY A 530 -19.61 -22.71 -48.57
N SER A 531 -19.15 -22.55 -49.82
CA SER A 531 -17.80 -22.09 -50.18
C SER A 531 -17.66 -20.58 -50.30
N ASP A 532 -18.78 -19.85 -50.32
CA ASP A 532 -18.82 -18.45 -50.76
C ASP A 532 -18.90 -17.52 -49.54
N LYS A 533 -18.38 -16.30 -49.67
CA LYS A 533 -18.25 -15.37 -48.54
C LYS A 533 -19.49 -14.49 -48.40
N LEU A 534 -19.95 -14.35 -47.17
CA LEU A 534 -20.98 -13.38 -46.77
C LEU A 534 -20.32 -12.05 -46.32
N PRO A 535 -21.07 -10.94 -46.28
CA PRO A 535 -20.60 -9.69 -45.69
C PRO A 535 -20.55 -9.79 -44.17
N GLY A 536 -19.58 -10.55 -43.66
CA GLY A 536 -19.47 -10.85 -42.25
C GLY A 536 -18.12 -11.45 -41.89
N ILE A 537 -17.87 -11.57 -40.60
CA ILE A 537 -16.67 -12.14 -40.01
C ILE A 537 -17.03 -13.20 -39.00
N THR A 538 -16.22 -14.25 -38.95
CA THR A 538 -16.28 -15.31 -37.94
C THR A 538 -15.00 -15.28 -37.12
N PHE A 539 -15.15 -15.22 -35.80
CA PHE A 539 -14.04 -15.28 -34.86
C PHE A 539 -14.42 -16.15 -33.67
N SER A 540 -13.43 -16.73 -32.99
CA SER A 540 -13.65 -17.43 -31.73
C SER A 540 -13.30 -16.50 -30.59
N PRO A 541 -14.26 -16.04 -29.77
CA PRO A 541 -13.96 -15.24 -28.59
C PRO A 541 -13.00 -16.01 -27.69
N THR A 542 -11.85 -15.41 -27.40
CA THR A 542 -10.85 -15.92 -26.46
C THR A 542 -11.39 -15.94 -25.02
N GLN A 543 -12.40 -15.11 -24.73
CA GLN A 543 -13.06 -14.99 -23.42
C GLN A 543 -14.56 -14.71 -23.59
N VAL A 544 -15.36 -15.13 -22.60
CA VAL A 544 -16.76 -14.71 -22.47
C VAL A 544 -16.78 -13.26 -22.00
N GLY A 545 -17.54 -12.38 -22.66
CA GLY A 545 -17.51 -10.96 -22.30
C GLY A 545 -18.08 -10.03 -23.36
N LYS A 546 -17.94 -8.72 -23.11
CA LYS A 546 -18.38 -7.67 -24.02
C LYS A 546 -17.28 -7.29 -25.01
N TYR A 547 -17.68 -7.06 -26.26
CA TYR A 547 -16.84 -6.62 -27.36
C TYR A 547 -17.48 -5.38 -28.01
N ASP A 548 -16.69 -4.36 -28.28
CA ASP A 548 -17.11 -3.24 -29.13
C ASP A 548 -16.85 -3.63 -30.59
N VAL A 549 -17.90 -3.64 -31.41
CA VAL A 549 -17.83 -4.05 -32.82
C VAL A 549 -18.24 -2.88 -33.68
N LYS A 550 -17.43 -2.60 -34.70
CA LYS A 550 -17.71 -1.59 -35.71
C LYS A 550 -17.47 -2.14 -37.11
N VAL A 551 -18.39 -1.83 -38.01
CA VAL A 551 -18.24 -2.08 -39.44
C VAL A 551 -18.58 -0.83 -40.22
N VAL A 552 -17.75 -0.49 -41.19
CA VAL A 552 -17.96 0.60 -42.16
C VAL A 552 -17.99 -0.03 -43.54
N PHE A 553 -19.09 0.12 -44.28
CA PHE A 553 -19.24 -0.52 -45.57
C PHE A 553 -19.87 0.40 -46.61
N LEU A 554 -19.59 0.11 -47.89
CA LEU A 554 -20.21 0.80 -49.02
C LEU A 554 -21.44 0.04 -49.50
N ALA A 555 -22.55 0.74 -49.67
CA ALA A 555 -23.78 0.20 -50.24
C ALA A 555 -24.28 1.05 -51.41
N GLN A 556 -24.90 0.38 -52.37
CA GLN A 556 -25.49 0.96 -53.57
C GLN A 556 -26.95 0.55 -53.70
N GLY A 557 -27.81 1.52 -54.01
CA GLY A 557 -29.23 1.30 -54.26
C GLY A 557 -29.68 1.80 -55.65
N PRO A 558 -30.83 1.33 -56.14
CA PRO A 558 -31.36 1.64 -57.47
C PRO A 558 -32.19 2.94 -57.54
N GLY A 559 -32.09 3.80 -56.52
CA GLY A 559 -32.85 5.05 -56.41
C GLY A 559 -34.28 4.84 -55.88
N ASN A 560 -34.85 5.88 -55.27
CA ASN A 560 -36.13 5.87 -54.57
C ASN A 560 -36.43 4.63 -53.72
N THR A 561 -35.41 4.10 -53.03
CA THR A 561 -35.51 2.82 -52.29
C THR A 561 -35.12 3.01 -50.83
N ASN A 562 -35.99 2.61 -49.90
CA ASN A 562 -35.67 2.58 -48.48
C ASN A 562 -35.06 1.21 -48.13
N THR A 563 -33.90 1.25 -47.48
CA THR A 563 -33.10 0.07 -47.19
C THR A 563 -32.75 0.02 -45.71
N ALA A 564 -32.94 -1.14 -45.09
CA ALA A 564 -32.43 -1.37 -43.74
C ALA A 564 -31.13 -2.18 -43.80
N PHE A 565 -30.20 -1.88 -42.89
CA PHE A 565 -28.99 -2.65 -42.68
C PHE A 565 -28.90 -3.02 -41.21
N GLN A 566 -28.52 -4.26 -40.94
CA GLN A 566 -28.42 -4.78 -39.58
C GLN A 566 -27.13 -5.59 -39.42
N LEU A 567 -26.43 -5.35 -38.31
CA LEU A 567 -25.33 -6.18 -37.82
C LEU A 567 -25.88 -7.16 -36.79
N THR A 568 -25.75 -8.46 -37.05
CA THR A 568 -26.35 -9.52 -36.24
C THR A 568 -25.49 -10.77 -36.22
N ASP A 569 -25.62 -11.58 -35.17
CA ASP A 569 -25.10 -12.96 -35.13
C ASP A 569 -26.13 -14.01 -35.62
N GLY A 570 -27.32 -13.55 -36.02
CA GLY A 570 -28.48 -14.38 -36.37
C GLY A 570 -29.49 -14.54 -35.23
N THR A 571 -29.09 -14.27 -33.99
CA THR A 571 -29.97 -14.28 -32.80
C THR A 571 -30.06 -12.91 -32.12
N THR A 572 -28.95 -12.18 -32.07
CA THR A 572 -28.78 -10.92 -31.37
C THR A 572 -28.46 -9.82 -32.37
N VAL A 573 -29.23 -8.74 -32.30
CA VAL A 573 -29.02 -7.52 -33.10
C VAL A 573 -28.02 -6.63 -32.37
N VAL A 574 -26.85 -6.41 -32.98
CA VAL A 574 -25.78 -5.56 -32.41
C VAL A 574 -26.02 -4.10 -32.75
N ALA A 575 -26.40 -3.81 -33.99
CA ALA A 575 -26.73 -2.47 -34.45
C ALA A 575 -27.62 -2.55 -35.70
N GLN A 576 -28.48 -1.56 -35.91
CA GLN A 576 -29.33 -1.48 -37.09
C GLN A 576 -29.50 -0.02 -37.52
N THR A 577 -29.60 0.21 -38.83
CA THR A 577 -29.86 1.53 -39.41
C THR A 577 -30.74 1.41 -40.66
N GLN A 578 -31.30 2.54 -41.09
CA GLN A 578 -32.04 2.67 -42.34
C GLN A 578 -31.42 3.78 -43.19
N TYR A 579 -31.42 3.58 -44.50
CA TYR A 579 -30.93 4.54 -45.47
C TYR A 579 -31.86 4.60 -46.68
N PHE A 580 -32.14 5.83 -47.13
CA PHE A 580 -32.92 6.08 -48.34
C PHE A 580 -31.98 6.46 -49.49
N PHE A 581 -31.96 5.64 -50.54
CA PHE A 581 -31.22 5.94 -51.76
C PHE A 581 -32.10 6.79 -52.67
N ASP A 582 -31.76 8.05 -52.87
CA ASP A 582 -32.52 8.99 -53.70
C ASP A 582 -32.29 8.77 -55.21
N THR A 583 -31.06 8.42 -55.58
CA THR A 583 -30.59 8.34 -56.96
C THR A 583 -30.16 6.91 -57.29
N ALA A 584 -30.43 6.45 -58.51
CA ALA A 584 -29.95 5.17 -58.99
C ALA A 584 -28.42 5.12 -58.98
N ASN A 585 -27.87 3.98 -58.54
CA ASN A 585 -26.44 3.70 -58.47
C ASN A 585 -25.66 4.60 -57.49
N GLN A 586 -26.34 5.26 -56.55
CA GLN A 586 -25.70 6.08 -55.53
C GLN A 586 -24.93 5.21 -54.53
N LEU A 587 -23.61 5.32 -54.50
CA LEU A 587 -22.74 4.68 -53.51
C LEU A 587 -22.70 5.50 -52.21
N LYS A 588 -22.92 4.84 -51.07
CA LYS A 588 -22.93 5.47 -49.75
C LYS A 588 -22.17 4.64 -48.72
N SER A 589 -21.40 5.33 -47.89
CA SER A 589 -20.73 4.74 -46.73
C SER A 589 -21.70 4.70 -45.56
N ILE A 590 -21.86 3.50 -44.98
CA ILE A 590 -22.74 3.21 -43.87
C ILE A 590 -21.90 2.64 -42.73
N THR A 591 -22.12 3.14 -41.52
CA THR A 591 -21.43 2.67 -40.31
C THR A 591 -22.43 2.02 -39.36
N LEU A 592 -22.12 0.82 -38.90
CA LEU A 592 -22.82 0.15 -37.82
C LEU A 592 -21.83 -0.14 -36.70
N SER A 593 -22.16 0.29 -35.48
CA SER A 593 -21.33 0.06 -34.29
C SER A 593 -22.20 -0.25 -33.08
N GLY A 594 -21.77 -1.20 -32.26
CA GLY A 594 -22.48 -1.57 -31.04
C GLY A 594 -21.70 -2.57 -30.19
N GLN A 595 -22.17 -2.77 -28.96
CA GLN A 595 -21.59 -3.74 -28.04
C GLN A 595 -22.21 -5.12 -28.26
N TYR A 596 -21.37 -6.12 -28.46
CA TYR A 596 -21.73 -7.53 -28.55
C TYR A 596 -21.34 -8.27 -27.27
N VAL A 597 -22.20 -9.16 -26.76
CA VAL A 597 -21.92 -9.98 -25.58
C VAL A 597 -21.74 -11.44 -26.00
N ALA A 598 -20.50 -11.91 -26.02
CA ALA A 598 -20.21 -13.32 -26.27
C ALA A 598 -20.51 -14.14 -25.01
N SER A 599 -21.39 -15.14 -25.12
CA SER A 599 -21.86 -15.98 -23.99
C SER A 599 -21.14 -17.34 -23.89
N PRO A 600 -20.65 -17.92 -25.00
CA PRO A 600 -19.62 -18.97 -24.99
C PRO A 600 -18.35 -18.58 -25.79
N THR A 601 -17.23 -19.29 -25.59
CA THR A 601 -15.99 -19.16 -26.40
C THR A 601 -16.05 -19.91 -27.75
N ALA A 602 -17.25 -20.34 -28.17
CA ALA A 602 -17.47 -20.97 -29.46
C ALA A 602 -17.36 -19.96 -30.60
N PRO A 603 -17.09 -20.39 -31.86
CA PRO A 603 -17.05 -19.48 -32.99
C PRO A 603 -18.33 -18.65 -33.12
N VAL A 604 -18.18 -17.33 -33.14
CA VAL A 604 -19.25 -16.35 -33.34
C VAL A 604 -19.12 -15.79 -34.75
N THR A 605 -20.24 -15.74 -35.48
CA THR A 605 -20.31 -15.11 -36.80
C THR A 605 -21.12 -13.84 -36.72
N LEU A 606 -20.51 -12.69 -36.95
CA LEU A 606 -21.19 -11.41 -37.10
C LEU A 606 -21.31 -11.09 -38.59
N LYS A 607 -22.53 -10.79 -39.04
CA LYS A 607 -22.82 -10.54 -40.45
C LYS A 607 -23.76 -9.37 -40.67
N LEU A 608 -23.66 -8.77 -41.85
CA LEU A 608 -24.56 -7.75 -42.34
C LEU A 608 -25.76 -8.40 -43.04
N GLN A 609 -26.95 -8.02 -42.59
CA GLN A 609 -28.21 -8.29 -43.27
C GLN A 609 -28.75 -7.00 -43.86
N THR A 610 -29.45 -7.11 -44.98
CA THR A 610 -30.08 -5.96 -45.64
C THR A 610 -31.48 -6.28 -46.07
N SER A 611 -32.37 -5.30 -46.17
CA SER A 611 -33.70 -5.42 -46.79
C SER A 611 -33.98 -4.18 -47.63
N ALA A 612 -34.73 -4.33 -48.72
CA ALA A 612 -35.13 -3.25 -49.61
C ALA A 612 -36.64 -3.30 -49.87
N THR A 613 -37.34 -2.17 -49.78
CA THR A 613 -38.79 -2.09 -50.05
C THR A 613 -39.16 -2.37 -51.52
N ALA A 614 -38.23 -2.14 -52.44
CA ALA A 614 -38.33 -2.49 -53.86
C ALA A 614 -36.90 -2.57 -54.46
N ASN A 615 -36.72 -3.36 -55.53
CA ASN A 615 -35.46 -3.48 -56.28
C ASN A 615 -34.25 -4.03 -55.47
N THR A 616 -33.12 -4.22 -56.15
CA THR A 616 -31.91 -4.85 -55.58
C THR A 616 -31.01 -3.82 -54.90
N VAL A 617 -30.62 -4.08 -53.66
CA VAL A 617 -29.54 -3.35 -52.97
C VAL A 617 -28.28 -4.21 -53.01
N THR A 618 -27.14 -3.55 -53.23
CA THR A 618 -25.83 -4.19 -53.23
C THR A 618 -24.97 -3.60 -52.12
N ILE A 619 -24.36 -4.45 -51.29
CA ILE A 619 -23.23 -4.09 -50.44
C ILE A 619 -21.98 -4.37 -51.28
N GLY A 620 -21.22 -3.33 -51.61
CA GLY A 620 -20.16 -3.40 -52.62
C GLY A 620 -20.62 -3.14 -54.05
N GLY A 621 -19.73 -3.44 -55.00
CA GLY A 621 -19.92 -3.16 -56.43
C GLY A 621 -19.63 -1.70 -56.82
N GLY A 622 -18.92 -1.49 -57.94
CA GLY A 622 -18.74 -0.17 -58.58
C GLY A 622 -17.76 0.80 -57.90
N SER A 623 -17.02 0.39 -56.87
CA SER A 623 -16.00 1.21 -56.20
C SER A 623 -14.57 0.79 -56.59
N ASN A 624 -13.67 1.76 -56.76
CA ASN A 624 -12.23 1.53 -56.93
C ASN A 624 -11.46 1.60 -55.59
N THR A 625 -12.16 1.69 -54.46
CA THR A 625 -11.55 1.69 -53.13
C THR A 625 -10.89 0.34 -52.85
N THR A 626 -9.94 0.29 -51.93
CA THR A 626 -9.28 -0.97 -51.55
C THR A 626 -10.10 -1.80 -50.57
N ALA A 627 -11.06 -1.20 -49.87
CA ALA A 627 -11.96 -1.87 -48.92
C ALA A 627 -13.43 -1.52 -49.19
N ILE A 628 -14.29 -2.54 -49.19
CA ILE A 628 -15.75 -2.45 -49.34
C ILE A 628 -16.45 -2.57 -47.99
N ALA A 629 -15.96 -3.43 -47.09
CA ALA A 629 -16.43 -3.54 -45.73
C ALA A 629 -15.23 -3.64 -44.78
N GLU A 630 -15.03 -2.61 -43.95
CA GLU A 630 -13.97 -2.55 -42.94
C GLU A 630 -14.54 -2.89 -41.58
N TRP A 631 -13.85 -3.80 -40.88
CA TRP A 631 -14.25 -4.33 -39.60
C TRP A 631 -13.22 -3.95 -38.53
N SER A 632 -13.72 -3.61 -37.34
CA SER A 632 -12.92 -3.41 -36.13
C SER A 632 -13.64 -4.04 -34.95
N ILE A 633 -12.93 -4.85 -34.19
CA ILE A 633 -13.42 -5.41 -32.93
C ILE A 633 -12.42 -5.13 -31.82
N VAL A 634 -12.92 -4.71 -30.66
CA VAL A 634 -12.13 -4.48 -29.46
C VAL A 634 -12.80 -5.16 -28.26
N ALA A 635 -12.06 -5.98 -27.51
CA ALA A 635 -12.56 -6.55 -26.26
C ALA A 635 -12.60 -5.48 -25.17
N ILE A 636 -13.76 -5.28 -24.51
CA ILE A 636 -13.94 -4.23 -23.49
C ILE A 636 -14.00 -4.76 -22.05
N ASN A 637 -14.15 -6.07 -21.86
CA ASN A 637 -14.26 -6.72 -20.54
C ASN A 637 -13.06 -7.63 -20.21
N GLN A 638 -11.84 -7.23 -20.57
CA GLN A 638 -10.66 -7.98 -20.13
C GLN A 638 -10.39 -7.71 -18.65
N GLY A 639 -10.36 -8.77 -17.84
CA GLY A 639 -9.83 -8.69 -16.48
C GLY A 639 -8.35 -8.33 -16.57
N PHE A 640 -7.91 -7.26 -15.92
CA PHE A 640 -6.49 -6.94 -15.79
C PHE A 640 -5.82 -8.11 -15.04
N PRO A 641 -4.92 -8.88 -15.68
CA PRO A 641 -4.14 -9.87 -14.95
C PRO A 641 -3.25 -9.15 -13.94
N ALA A 642 -2.97 -9.80 -12.81
CA ALA A 642 -2.03 -9.27 -11.82
C ALA A 642 -0.71 -8.83 -12.51
N PRO A 643 -0.15 -7.66 -12.16
CA PRO A 643 1.09 -7.16 -12.75
C PRO A 643 2.18 -8.23 -12.80
N LEU A 644 2.84 -8.34 -13.95
CA LEU A 644 3.99 -9.21 -14.12
C LEU A 644 5.14 -8.64 -13.28
N LEU A 645 5.63 -9.41 -12.30
CA LEU A 645 6.79 -9.00 -11.52
C LEU A 645 8.00 -8.90 -12.45
N VAL A 646 8.77 -7.81 -12.35
CA VAL A 646 10.07 -7.70 -13.01
C VAL A 646 10.95 -8.86 -12.51
N GLY A 647 11.19 -9.86 -13.37
CA GLY A 647 11.96 -11.06 -13.05
C GLY A 647 11.21 -12.41 -13.15
N GLY A 648 9.90 -12.42 -13.45
CA GLY A 648 9.16 -13.67 -13.67
C GLY A 648 9.33 -14.21 -15.09
N VAL A 649 10.19 -15.21 -15.29
CA VAL A 649 10.29 -15.94 -16.57
C VAL A 649 9.30 -17.10 -16.57
N VAL A 650 8.31 -17.06 -17.46
CA VAL A 650 7.37 -18.17 -17.76
C VAL A 650 7.85 -18.98 -18.97
N ASN A 651 8.48 -20.12 -18.66
CA ASN A 651 8.43 -21.44 -19.33
C ASN A 651 9.59 -21.97 -20.24
N SER A 652 9.88 -23.25 -19.96
CA SER A 652 10.57 -24.35 -20.67
C SER A 652 11.98 -24.17 -21.28
N SER A 653 12.91 -23.66 -20.47
CA SER A 653 14.23 -24.31 -20.32
C SER A 653 14.65 -24.13 -18.86
N SER A 654 15.37 -25.07 -18.26
CA SER A 654 15.63 -25.13 -16.80
C SER A 654 16.60 -24.06 -16.27
N GLY A 655 16.61 -22.86 -16.84
CA GLY A 655 17.43 -21.73 -16.40
C GLY A 655 16.82 -20.40 -16.81
N VAL A 656 16.93 -19.39 -15.94
CA VAL A 656 16.54 -18.01 -16.22
C VAL A 656 17.50 -17.46 -17.28
N SER A 657 17.02 -17.11 -18.47
CA SER A 657 17.86 -16.48 -19.49
C SER A 657 17.98 -14.98 -19.21
N ARG A 658 19.21 -14.49 -19.05
CA ARG A 658 19.53 -13.07 -18.84
C ARG A 658 19.94 -12.43 -20.17
N PRO A 659 19.32 -11.31 -20.58
CA PRO A 659 19.81 -10.50 -21.69
C PRO A 659 20.79 -9.43 -21.20
N GLU A 660 21.85 -9.18 -21.96
CA GLU A 660 22.80 -8.07 -21.73
C GLU A 660 23.19 -7.44 -23.06
N ALA A 661 23.36 -6.12 -23.07
CA ALA A 661 23.69 -5.37 -24.28
C ALA A 661 24.89 -4.44 -24.07
N MET A 662 25.65 -4.23 -25.14
CA MET A 662 26.72 -3.24 -25.19
C MET A 662 26.96 -2.75 -26.62
N THR A 663 27.49 -1.55 -26.74
CA THR A 663 28.12 -1.06 -27.96
C THR A 663 29.63 -1.07 -27.75
N LEU A 664 30.36 -1.65 -28.68
CA LEU A 664 31.82 -1.75 -28.65
C LEU A 664 32.39 -1.02 -29.87
N THR A 665 33.42 -0.21 -29.67
CA THR A 665 34.16 0.43 -30.76
C THR A 665 35.59 -0.08 -30.73
N PRO A 666 35.98 -0.94 -31.69
CA PRO A 666 37.37 -1.32 -31.89
C PRO A 666 38.14 -0.12 -32.45
N ASN A 667 38.88 0.59 -31.61
CA ASN A 667 39.71 1.69 -32.12
C ASN A 667 40.90 1.09 -32.88
N GLY A 668 41.28 1.69 -34.02
CA GLY A 668 42.23 1.14 -35.00
C GLY A 668 43.69 0.94 -34.54
N ALA A 669 43.98 0.99 -33.23
CA ALA A 669 45.29 0.73 -32.64
C ALA A 669 45.23 -0.46 -31.66
N ALA A 670 46.32 -1.22 -31.55
CA ALA A 670 46.40 -2.35 -30.62
C ALA A 670 46.16 -1.87 -29.17
N GLY A 671 45.19 -2.48 -28.48
CA GLY A 671 44.92 -2.23 -27.06
C GLY A 671 43.88 -1.16 -26.72
N SER A 672 43.24 -0.48 -27.68
CA SER A 672 42.43 0.73 -27.40
C SER A 672 40.91 0.59 -27.57
N CYS A 673 40.31 -0.58 -27.35
CA CYS A 673 38.85 -0.74 -27.48
C CYS A 673 38.07 0.10 -26.45
N THR A 674 37.07 0.85 -26.92
CA THR A 674 36.13 1.60 -26.06
C THR A 674 34.76 0.95 -26.08
N TYR A 675 34.00 1.07 -25.00
CA TYR A 675 32.68 0.43 -24.91
C TYR A 675 31.69 1.26 -24.09
N THR A 676 30.43 1.06 -24.39
CA THR A 676 29.29 1.50 -23.59
C THR A 676 28.43 0.28 -23.29
N GLN A 677 28.17 -0.02 -22.02
CA GLN A 677 27.33 -1.15 -21.62
C GLN A 677 25.95 -0.65 -21.17
N HIS A 678 24.92 -1.44 -21.45
CA HIS A 678 23.63 -1.32 -20.78
C HIS A 678 23.66 -2.19 -19.53
N GLY A 679 23.48 -1.56 -18.37
CA GLY A 679 23.68 -2.24 -17.08
C GLY A 679 25.16 -2.37 -16.71
N ASP A 680 25.45 -3.24 -15.75
CA ASP A 680 26.79 -3.40 -15.18
C ASP A 680 27.23 -4.86 -15.19
N TRP A 681 27.68 -5.33 -16.35
CA TRP A 681 27.97 -6.74 -16.62
C TRP A 681 29.36 -6.98 -17.21
N ILE A 682 30.06 -5.92 -17.62
CA ILE A 682 31.44 -5.95 -18.11
C ILE A 682 32.40 -5.55 -16.99
N SER A 683 33.45 -6.35 -16.79
CA SER A 683 34.53 -6.06 -15.83
C SER A 683 35.68 -5.30 -16.48
N SER A 684 35.99 -5.63 -17.73
CA SER A 684 37.04 -4.97 -18.51
C SER A 684 36.89 -5.31 -19.99
N VAL A 685 37.46 -4.46 -20.84
CA VAL A 685 37.68 -4.75 -22.25
C VAL A 685 39.16 -4.50 -22.53
N SER A 686 39.81 -5.41 -23.24
CA SER A 686 41.21 -5.30 -23.64
C SER A 686 41.38 -5.56 -25.13
N GLY A 687 42.30 -4.85 -25.77
CA GLY A 687 42.68 -5.11 -27.16
C GLY A 687 43.97 -5.91 -27.24
N SER A 688 44.03 -6.89 -28.15
CA SER A 688 45.22 -7.75 -28.34
C SER A 688 45.92 -7.56 -29.68
N ALA A 689 45.18 -7.07 -30.69
CA ALA A 689 45.67 -6.74 -32.02
C ALA A 689 44.76 -5.65 -32.64
N VAL A 690 45.15 -5.11 -33.80
CA VAL A 690 44.35 -4.12 -34.54
C VAL A 690 42.99 -4.73 -34.90
N GLY A 691 41.90 -4.12 -34.43
CA GLY A 691 40.52 -4.60 -34.67
C GLY A 691 40.05 -5.72 -33.72
N ASP A 692 40.86 -6.13 -32.75
CA ASP A 692 40.55 -7.27 -31.87
C ASP A 692 40.34 -6.85 -30.42
N CYS A 693 39.14 -7.12 -29.89
CA CYS A 693 38.71 -6.77 -28.55
C CYS A 693 38.23 -8.01 -27.78
N THR A 694 38.80 -8.22 -26.60
CA THR A 694 38.34 -9.22 -25.63
C THR A 694 37.51 -8.53 -24.55
N VAL A 695 36.29 -9.00 -24.38
CA VAL A 695 35.35 -8.51 -23.37
C VAL A 695 35.32 -9.49 -22.21
N THR A 696 35.64 -9.03 -21.01
CA THR A 696 35.60 -9.82 -19.77
C THR A 696 34.32 -9.53 -19.02
N ILE A 697 33.48 -10.54 -18.86
CA ILE A 697 32.19 -10.48 -18.16
C ILE A 697 32.43 -10.57 -16.65
N LYS A 698 31.69 -9.79 -15.86
CA LYS A 698 31.72 -9.91 -14.39
C LYS A 698 31.29 -11.32 -13.96
N ALA A 699 31.95 -11.84 -12.93
CA ALA A 699 31.61 -13.14 -12.36
C ALA A 699 30.14 -13.18 -11.90
N GLY A 700 29.44 -14.27 -12.19
CA GLY A 700 28.03 -14.46 -11.81
C GLY A 700 27.01 -13.73 -12.70
N VAL A 701 27.44 -13.10 -13.80
CA VAL A 701 26.51 -12.53 -14.78
C VAL A 701 25.79 -13.63 -15.56
N PHE A 702 26.55 -14.59 -16.08
CA PHE A 702 26.05 -15.80 -16.74
C PHE A 702 26.65 -17.04 -16.07
N SER A 703 25.86 -18.08 -15.87
CA SER A 703 26.32 -19.38 -15.34
C SER A 703 26.93 -20.28 -16.41
N ALA A 704 26.68 -20.01 -17.69
CA ALA A 704 27.33 -20.66 -18.83
C ALA A 704 27.61 -19.66 -19.96
N ALA A 705 28.26 -20.11 -21.03
CA ALA A 705 28.59 -19.28 -22.18
C ALA A 705 27.33 -18.65 -22.83
N PRO A 706 27.22 -17.31 -22.91
CA PRO A 706 26.06 -16.65 -23.52
C PRO A 706 26.10 -16.72 -25.05
N LYS A 707 24.92 -16.76 -25.67
CA LYS A 707 24.74 -16.56 -27.12
C LYS A 707 24.67 -15.07 -27.43
N CYS A 708 25.75 -14.54 -27.99
CA CYS A 708 25.81 -13.16 -28.47
C CYS A 708 25.55 -13.04 -29.97
N ILE A 709 24.74 -12.04 -30.33
CA ILE A 709 24.49 -11.55 -31.68
C ILE A 709 25.22 -10.20 -31.80
N VAL A 710 25.88 -9.98 -32.94
CA VAL A 710 26.60 -8.73 -33.22
C VAL A 710 26.03 -8.14 -34.50
N THR A 711 25.71 -6.86 -34.47
CA THR A 711 25.25 -6.08 -35.62
C THR A 711 26.22 -4.93 -35.83
N SER A 712 26.84 -4.88 -37.02
CA SER A 712 27.70 -3.77 -37.44
C SER A 712 26.87 -2.70 -38.15
N ASN A 713 26.96 -1.45 -37.71
CA ASN A 713 26.26 -0.32 -38.33
C ASN A 713 27.15 0.34 -39.39
N ASN A 714 27.53 -0.41 -40.43
CA ASN A 714 28.45 0.13 -41.44
C ASN A 714 27.64 0.77 -42.56
N SER A 715 27.77 2.09 -42.73
CA SER A 715 27.40 2.78 -43.96
C SER A 715 28.71 3.22 -44.64
N PHE A 716 29.12 2.57 -45.74
CA PHE A 716 30.23 3.08 -46.54
C PHE A 716 29.84 3.24 -48.01
N THR A 717 30.32 4.35 -48.59
CA THR A 717 29.92 4.95 -49.86
C THR A 717 30.86 4.63 -51.02
N THR A 718 31.69 3.58 -50.94
CA THR A 718 32.58 3.17 -52.04
C THR A 718 32.52 1.67 -52.35
N PRO A 719 32.64 1.24 -53.62
CA PRO A 719 32.31 -0.12 -54.03
C PRO A 719 33.52 -1.07 -53.98
N ASP A 720 33.25 -2.30 -53.51
CA ASP A 720 33.74 -3.58 -54.04
C ASP A 720 35.15 -4.12 -53.77
N ARG A 721 35.93 -3.65 -52.76
CA ARG A 721 37.29 -4.23 -52.52
C ARG A 721 37.69 -4.52 -51.06
N PHE A 722 36.73 -4.66 -50.15
CA PHE A 722 37.01 -4.92 -48.74
C PHE A 722 36.24 -6.14 -48.21
N HIS A 723 36.95 -7.12 -47.65
CA HIS A 723 36.34 -8.23 -46.92
C HIS A 723 36.13 -7.86 -45.44
N PHE A 724 34.89 -8.02 -44.97
CA PHE A 724 34.50 -7.74 -43.60
C PHE A 724 34.20 -9.04 -42.87
N SER A 725 34.87 -9.26 -41.74
CA SER A 725 34.66 -10.43 -40.90
C SER A 725 34.45 -9.99 -39.46
N THR A 726 33.19 -9.92 -39.04
CA THR A 726 32.82 -9.84 -37.62
C THR A 726 32.47 -11.23 -37.13
N SER A 727 33.27 -11.75 -36.20
CA SER A 727 33.06 -13.07 -35.63
C SER A 727 33.29 -13.04 -34.14
N VAL A 728 32.39 -13.69 -33.39
CA VAL A 728 32.54 -13.89 -31.95
C VAL A 728 33.32 -15.17 -31.73
N PHE A 729 34.59 -15.06 -31.36
CA PHE A 729 35.46 -16.19 -31.06
C PHE A 729 35.51 -16.47 -29.54
N SER A 730 35.50 -17.77 -29.19
CA SER A 730 35.54 -18.34 -27.83
C SER A 730 34.58 -17.70 -26.80
N LYS A 731 33.44 -18.36 -26.56
CA LYS A 731 32.45 -17.94 -25.55
C LYS A 731 32.65 -18.76 -24.29
N THR A 732 33.06 -18.11 -23.20
CA THR A 732 33.01 -18.69 -21.85
C THR A 732 31.93 -17.95 -21.03
N SER A 733 31.58 -18.44 -19.84
CA SER A 733 30.71 -17.70 -18.92
C SER A 733 31.33 -16.37 -18.45
N THR A 734 32.63 -16.18 -18.66
CA THR A 734 33.42 -15.05 -18.14
C THR A 734 34.02 -14.15 -19.22
N SER A 735 33.99 -14.53 -20.49
CA SER A 735 34.54 -13.70 -21.56
C SER A 735 34.06 -14.12 -22.95
N PHE A 736 34.10 -13.16 -23.88
CA PHE A 736 33.99 -13.40 -25.32
C PHE A 736 34.92 -12.45 -26.09
N ARG A 737 35.39 -12.88 -27.26
CA ARG A 737 36.27 -12.09 -28.12
C ARG A 737 35.53 -11.67 -29.38
N ILE A 738 35.73 -10.42 -29.80
CA ILE A 738 35.22 -9.85 -31.04
C ILE A 738 36.39 -9.40 -31.86
N GLN A 739 36.46 -9.89 -33.09
CA GLN A 739 37.35 -9.38 -34.11
C GLN A 739 36.51 -8.63 -35.14
N SER A 740 36.79 -7.34 -35.32
CA SER A 740 36.28 -6.53 -36.44
C SER A 740 37.46 -6.02 -37.25
N SER A 741 37.62 -6.55 -38.45
CA SER A 741 38.74 -6.21 -39.31
C SER A 741 38.29 -5.98 -40.74
N VAL A 742 38.96 -5.03 -41.37
CA VAL A 742 38.87 -4.74 -42.79
C VAL A 742 40.15 -5.25 -43.46
N LEU A 743 39.99 -6.13 -44.44
CA LEU A 743 41.07 -6.62 -45.29
C LEU A 743 41.03 -5.89 -46.63
N ASP A 744 42.10 -5.17 -46.98
CA ASP A 744 42.34 -4.69 -48.34
C ASP A 744 43.05 -5.78 -49.14
N ASP A 745 42.34 -6.35 -50.12
CA ASP A 745 42.83 -7.44 -50.97
C ASP A 745 44.09 -7.04 -51.80
N THR A 746 44.38 -5.74 -51.93
CA THR A 746 45.52 -5.24 -52.72
C THR A 746 46.81 -5.14 -51.90
N SER A 747 46.70 -4.80 -50.62
CA SER A 747 47.85 -4.56 -49.73
C SER A 747 48.10 -5.71 -48.75
N GLY A 748 47.18 -6.67 -48.64
CA GLY A 748 47.22 -7.74 -47.64
C GLY A 748 47.21 -7.23 -46.19
N THR A 749 46.87 -5.96 -46.01
CA THR A 749 46.96 -5.27 -44.71
C THR A 749 45.62 -5.36 -44.01
N VAL A 750 45.63 -5.85 -42.77
CA VAL A 750 44.47 -5.88 -41.89
C VAL A 750 44.42 -4.57 -41.10
N SER A 751 43.35 -3.80 -41.24
CA SER A 751 43.09 -2.62 -40.43
C SER A 751 41.81 -2.79 -39.59
N GLY A 752 41.73 -2.10 -38.45
CA GLY A 752 40.53 -2.09 -37.61
C GLY A 752 39.48 -1.20 -38.27
N ASP A 753 38.23 -1.63 -38.29
CA ASP A 753 37.14 -0.90 -38.95
C ASP A 753 36.76 0.43 -38.25
N GLY A 754 37.23 0.65 -37.02
CA GLY A 754 36.93 1.83 -36.21
C GLY A 754 35.45 2.00 -35.87
N SER A 755 34.59 1.08 -36.29
CA SER A 755 33.14 1.29 -36.38
C SER A 755 32.45 0.71 -35.14
N PRO A 756 31.48 1.41 -34.55
CA PRO A 756 30.71 0.85 -33.43
C PRO A 756 29.94 -0.39 -33.88
N VAL A 757 30.08 -1.47 -33.10
CA VAL A 757 29.28 -2.68 -33.23
C VAL A 757 28.35 -2.80 -32.03
N ASP A 758 27.08 -3.06 -32.30
CA ASP A 758 26.09 -3.34 -31.27
C ASP A 758 26.06 -4.84 -30.99
N ILE A 759 26.10 -5.21 -29.71
CA ILE A 759 26.22 -6.58 -29.26
C ILE A 759 25.10 -6.86 -28.26
N LEU A 760 24.36 -7.94 -28.52
CA LEU A 760 23.29 -8.42 -27.66
C LEU A 760 23.55 -9.87 -27.28
N CYS A 761 23.76 -10.13 -25.99
CA CYS A 761 24.08 -11.43 -25.41
C CYS A 761 22.91 -12.00 -24.61
N PHE A 762 22.58 -13.28 -24.84
CA PHE A 762 21.58 -14.04 -24.08
C PHE A 762 22.23 -15.28 -23.48
N GLY A 763 22.24 -15.40 -22.17
CA GLY A 763 22.85 -16.54 -21.49
C GLY A 763 22.05 -16.99 -20.26
N PRO A 764 22.17 -18.27 -19.87
CA PRO A 764 21.59 -18.75 -18.63
C PRO A 764 22.24 -18.03 -17.44
N ARG A 765 21.42 -17.72 -16.45
CA ARG A 765 21.84 -17.18 -15.16
C ARG A 765 21.65 -18.24 -14.09
#